data_AF-A0A4R2B6W5-F1
#
_entry.id   AF-A0A4R2B6W5-F1
#
_cell.length_a   1.000
_cell.length_b   1.000
_cell.length_c   1.000
_cell.angle_alpha   90.00
_cell.angle_beta   90.00
_cell.angle_gamma   90.00
#
_symmetry.space_group_name_H-M   'P 1'
#
loop_
_entity.id
_entity.type
_entity.pdbx_description
1 polymer ?
#
loop_
_entity_poly.entity_id
_entity_poly.type
_entity_poly.pdbx_seq_one_letter_code
_entity_poly.pdbx_strand_id
1 'polypeptide(L)'
;MQDLKRLLALNLTIVLLLGMFGTSDAFAQSKSGQGGNGKDKKRIELKHSSYQAVLPAGYTANKERAYPVIYIMPENGTDEIDLDAVKLAEGLMKTENSVEAILIQASFDKDAEIVAEMQDIVADVDARYKTISSSDARAVFGIGTGGYMAYILGLHTLGDDGVPKVTKTPDLFGAIASTRGNFVGKDNIWFKKYGSVYDILNGYSAAEISRFYTYLDAPTEDPWTYMNHSTGDLGRMFITKNRMFPYSIHEFTARNGTFDQSFLTESMNRVTDRLSDFFTAKLITGKFTLDPQALPSSADSVTVSYTISVKEQLKNFSKDKETVWIKATMTDPETKEVIHSERLKKTVAKDGNLTGVFELPNTINNLNTNVEMTVTILGKEISLGTQPMVRIKGTGSEPENQLIDLMGDWKFNAYKPYTNEPHELDKIDNLTEDVWSSWETVQPGLGWWSADFAESLGGNPNWTGYAWYVRDFELPDEFASEGLLLALGKFDEADAVYVNGKKAGATGITENGAYDGTNPWDVDRLYHLDSSLLNYGGKNTIAVRMANSSGGGGWYEGPVGIYSPAAYNKAKGLPYEIAPIRIQELVKETVSQQNAYLEALNTEGFAATVDPEYFQSGYDKKRLVNEMSEMIRGASSVSVKDSVVSVFIDGDKYMYQADRTMNVDGTETKKQVQYYFVIENGKAVMYGNHERFFTDTFTSKKAASASGMSGTKEVTYRVYLPPGYFEGEERYPVVYMLHQFNSTSKSYEIDGVHHLMDEGITSGELGKRILVIPDSAATSWWRGDWEDMVTDELIPLIDQNYRSIDDARFRSTAGASMGGLGAYSVGLRNPDYFTGIASFFGAFSYGQAGNPVTISANESSEYLQYFSHYFISGNRDVYGFGRDAIQLDQIFRNKDVDHHYFIENGEHDSAFYIPFFKQAMAYTGGKMYKPNADIASVLSGSVKAGVMEQGVSITGTIRVNDDIKAYMNHIPASSYTVNTNPAIKVPVTVYIEQNGKRIASNTEYYSVTGAGELDVHADVVSADIDPASSFTVKVAAGLLDTNVELGQFELTLEN
;
A
#
# COMPACT_ATOMS: atom_id res chain seq x y z
N MET A 1 17.68 22.64 -11.36
CA MET A 1 16.44 23.28 -10.87
C MET A 1 15.61 22.34 -9.97
N GLN A 2 15.61 21.03 -10.23
CA GLN A 2 15.06 19.99 -9.33
C GLN A 2 15.82 19.87 -7.99
N ASP A 3 17.14 20.06 -7.95
CA ASP A 3 17.91 20.02 -6.69
C ASP A 3 17.64 21.20 -5.76
N LEU A 4 17.18 22.34 -6.31
CA LEU A 4 16.79 23.51 -5.53
C LEU A 4 15.39 23.33 -4.90
N LYS A 5 14.52 22.50 -5.51
CA LYS A 5 13.20 22.15 -4.96
C LYS A 5 13.30 21.13 -3.82
N ARG A 6 14.24 20.17 -3.90
CA ARG A 6 14.52 19.20 -2.81
C ARG A 6 15.10 19.86 -1.56
N LEU A 7 15.95 20.87 -1.72
CA LEU A 7 16.51 21.62 -0.59
C LEU A 7 15.45 22.49 0.13
N LEU A 8 14.41 22.95 -0.57
CA LEU A 8 13.31 23.73 0.01
C LEU A 8 12.28 22.84 0.75
N ALA A 9 12.01 21.62 0.28
CA ALA A 9 11.11 20.68 0.96
C ALA A 9 11.72 20.11 2.26
N LEU A 10 13.03 19.78 2.26
CA LEU A 10 13.72 19.30 3.46
C LEU A 10 13.84 20.39 4.53
N ASN A 11 14.02 21.66 4.11
CA ASN A 11 14.04 22.80 5.02
C ASN A 11 12.64 23.16 5.56
N LEU A 12 11.54 22.89 4.85
CA LEU A 12 10.20 23.16 5.37
C LEU A 12 9.81 22.21 6.52
N THR A 13 10.18 20.93 6.42
CA THR A 13 9.96 19.93 7.48
C THR A 13 10.88 20.18 8.69
N ILE A 14 12.11 20.64 8.46
CA ILE A 14 13.05 21.01 9.53
C ILE A 14 12.69 22.35 10.19
N VAL A 15 12.08 23.31 9.47
CA VAL A 15 11.63 24.59 10.05
C VAL A 15 10.35 24.43 10.90
N LEU A 16 9.51 23.42 10.62
CA LEU A 16 8.38 23.06 11.50
C LEU A 16 8.83 22.35 12.80
N LEU A 17 9.97 21.67 12.81
CA LEU A 17 10.55 21.02 14.00
C LEU A 17 11.52 21.91 14.80
N LEU A 18 12.26 22.81 14.16
CA LEU A 18 13.21 23.72 14.84
C LEU A 18 12.58 25.02 15.36
N GLY A 19 11.34 25.34 14.97
CA GLY A 19 10.60 26.48 15.52
C GLY A 19 10.25 26.37 17.02
N MET A 20 10.51 25.21 17.65
CA MET A 20 10.21 24.94 19.07
C MET A 20 11.43 24.77 19.99
N PHE A 21 12.67 24.89 19.49
CA PHE A 21 13.87 24.74 20.32
C PHE A 21 14.80 25.95 20.25
N GLY A 22 14.50 26.95 21.09
CA GLY A 22 15.49 27.91 21.57
C GLY A 22 16.29 27.29 22.73
N THR A 23 17.60 27.16 22.53
CA THR A 23 18.60 26.59 23.44
C THR A 23 18.46 27.03 24.90
N SER A 24 18.46 26.04 25.79
CA SER A 24 18.70 26.18 27.22
C SER A 24 20.12 26.66 27.49
N ASP A 25 20.29 27.88 27.99
CA ASP A 25 21.24 28.19 29.07
C ASP A 25 21.13 29.67 29.51
N ALA A 26 21.35 29.87 30.81
CA ALA A 26 21.45 31.14 31.54
C ALA A 26 20.14 31.77 32.08
N PHE A 27 19.66 31.27 33.22
CA PHE A 27 18.99 32.10 34.22
C PHE A 27 19.94 32.36 35.40
N ALA A 28 20.71 33.44 35.30
CA ALA A 28 21.30 34.11 36.44
C ALA A 28 20.47 35.37 36.78
N GLN A 29 20.25 35.58 38.07
CA GLN A 29 19.55 36.72 38.67
C GLN A 29 19.89 38.08 38.02
N SER A 30 18.89 38.91 37.71
CA SER A 30 18.92 40.35 38.08
C SER A 30 17.56 41.05 37.93
N LYS A 31 17.43 42.14 38.68
CA LYS A 31 16.24 42.95 38.96
C LYS A 31 15.82 43.87 37.79
N SER A 32 14.51 44.16 37.76
CA SER A 32 13.85 45.43 37.40
C SER A 32 14.25 46.19 36.12
N GLY A 33 13.28 46.38 35.21
CA GLY A 33 13.32 47.44 34.20
C GLY A 33 12.19 47.31 33.16
N GLN A 34 11.41 48.38 32.98
CA GLN A 34 10.25 48.48 32.08
C GLN A 34 10.59 48.44 30.58
N GLY A 35 9.64 47.94 29.78
CA GLY A 35 9.18 48.62 28.56
C GLY A 35 9.39 47.91 27.21
N GLY A 36 8.33 47.37 26.63
CA GLY A 36 8.28 46.93 25.21
C GLY A 36 6.94 46.26 24.85
N ASN A 37 6.13 46.93 24.03
CA ASN A 37 4.78 46.51 23.62
C ASN A 37 4.80 45.37 22.59
N GLY A 38 4.39 44.17 23.01
CA GLY A 38 3.79 43.11 22.20
C GLY A 38 2.54 42.61 22.94
N LYS A 39 1.40 42.48 22.27
CA LYS A 39 0.15 42.01 22.91
C LYS A 39 0.22 40.49 23.17
N ASP A 40 0.99 40.10 24.18
CA ASP A 40 0.87 38.79 24.80
C ASP A 40 -0.47 38.73 25.56
N LYS A 41 -1.43 37.98 25.00
CA LYS A 41 -2.68 37.67 25.70
C LYS A 41 -2.33 36.77 26.89
N LYS A 42 -2.30 37.35 28.10
CA LYS A 42 -1.96 36.65 29.34
C LYS A 42 -2.96 35.55 29.69
N ARG A 43 -2.40 34.40 30.12
CA ARG A 43 -3.06 33.24 30.76
C ARG A 43 -3.87 33.68 31.99
N ILE A 44 -5.02 33.02 32.23
CA ILE A 44 -5.78 33.15 33.48
C ILE A 44 -5.87 31.75 34.10
N GLU A 45 -5.01 31.50 35.09
CA GLU A 45 -5.12 30.35 35.97
C GLU A 45 -5.85 30.76 37.24
N LEU A 46 -6.83 29.95 37.65
CA LEU A 46 -7.56 30.15 38.88
C LEU A 46 -7.46 28.89 39.73
N LYS A 47 -7.02 29.05 40.98
CA LYS A 47 -6.87 27.96 41.95
C LYS A 47 -8.05 27.91 42.90
N HIS A 48 -8.73 26.77 42.96
CA HIS A 48 -9.73 26.42 43.97
C HIS A 48 -9.14 25.38 44.92
N SER A 49 -9.84 25.05 46.01
CA SER A 49 -9.38 24.03 46.96
C SER A 49 -9.32 22.62 46.36
N SER A 50 -10.13 22.36 45.33
CA SER A 50 -10.35 21.03 44.72
C SER A 50 -9.98 20.93 43.23
N TYR A 51 -9.66 22.06 42.56
CA TYR A 51 -9.23 22.04 41.17
C TYR A 51 -8.51 23.33 40.77
N GLN A 52 -7.81 23.28 39.64
CA GLN A 52 -7.27 24.43 38.92
C GLN A 52 -7.94 24.55 37.54
N ALA A 53 -8.39 25.76 37.19
CA ALA A 53 -8.98 26.05 35.88
C ALA A 53 -8.03 26.81 34.97
N VAL A 54 -7.95 26.36 33.71
CA VAL A 54 -7.29 27.07 32.61
C VAL A 54 -8.37 27.53 31.63
N LEU A 55 -8.41 28.83 31.38
CA LEU A 55 -9.43 29.46 30.53
C LEU A 55 -8.89 29.79 29.13
N PRO A 56 -9.73 29.67 28.08
CA PRO A 56 -9.37 30.07 26.71
C PRO A 56 -8.83 31.50 26.60
N ALA A 57 -7.98 31.74 25.61
CA ALA A 57 -7.36 33.04 25.40
C ALA A 57 -8.41 34.12 25.06
N GLY A 58 -8.59 35.10 25.96
CA GLY A 58 -9.59 36.15 25.79
C GLY A 58 -10.99 35.75 26.27
N TYR A 59 -11.08 34.71 27.11
CA TYR A 59 -12.24 34.41 27.94
C TYR A 59 -12.64 35.64 28.76
N THR A 60 -13.93 35.98 28.73
CA THR A 60 -14.52 37.02 29.58
C THR A 60 -15.90 36.55 29.99
N ALA A 61 -16.22 36.63 31.29
CA ALA A 61 -17.51 36.18 31.83
C ALA A 61 -18.73 36.89 31.19
N ASN A 62 -18.52 38.05 30.55
CA ASN A 62 -19.53 38.89 29.91
C ASN A 62 -19.71 38.65 28.38
N LYS A 63 -18.97 37.72 27.76
CA LYS A 63 -19.16 37.35 26.34
C LYS A 63 -20.28 36.31 26.19
N GLU A 64 -20.93 36.28 25.02
CA GLU A 64 -22.05 35.38 24.72
C GLU A 64 -21.66 33.94 24.31
N ARG A 65 -20.37 33.57 24.45
CA ARG A 65 -19.85 32.26 24.09
C ARG A 65 -19.73 31.35 25.31
N ALA A 66 -20.22 30.12 25.19
CA ALA A 66 -20.01 29.04 26.14
C ALA A 66 -19.01 28.02 25.57
N TYR A 67 -18.25 27.36 26.45
CA TYR A 67 -17.17 26.48 26.07
C TYR A 67 -17.43 25.04 26.50
N PRO A 68 -17.01 24.05 25.71
CA PRO A 68 -16.89 22.68 26.20
C PRO A 68 -15.81 22.63 27.30
N VAL A 69 -15.86 21.59 28.11
CA VAL A 69 -14.97 21.43 29.26
C VAL A 69 -14.26 20.08 29.21
N ILE A 70 -12.94 20.10 29.38
CA ILE A 70 -12.11 18.89 29.50
C ILE A 70 -11.58 18.82 30.93
N TYR A 71 -11.95 17.76 31.64
CA TYR A 71 -11.52 17.49 32.99
C TYR A 71 -10.33 16.54 32.96
N ILE A 72 -9.18 17.01 33.43
CA ILE A 72 -7.90 16.31 33.43
C ILE A 72 -7.67 15.74 34.83
N MET A 73 -7.54 14.42 34.90
CA MET A 73 -7.33 13.67 36.14
C MET A 73 -5.84 13.60 36.52
N PRO A 74 -5.53 13.60 37.83
CA PRO A 74 -4.16 13.51 38.31
C PRO A 74 -3.51 12.16 37.98
N GLU A 75 -2.26 12.18 37.52
CA GLU A 75 -1.50 11.01 37.07
C GLU A 75 -1.31 9.98 38.19
N ASN A 76 -1.05 10.45 39.42
CA ASN A 76 -0.93 9.62 40.62
C ASN A 76 -2.28 9.24 41.25
N GLY A 77 -3.38 9.83 40.76
CA GLY A 77 -4.73 9.61 41.27
C GLY A 77 -5.21 10.58 42.35
N THR A 78 -4.37 11.48 42.86
CA THR A 78 -4.74 12.47 43.89
C THR A 78 -4.55 13.90 43.43
N ASP A 79 -3.34 14.34 43.14
CA ASP A 79 -3.01 15.77 43.01
C ASP A 79 -1.88 16.08 42.03
N GLU A 80 -1.15 15.07 41.55
CA GLU A 80 -0.07 15.23 40.59
C GLU A 80 -0.63 15.36 39.18
N ILE A 81 -0.46 16.54 38.57
CA ILE A 81 -0.91 16.83 37.21
C ILE A 81 0.30 16.89 36.29
N ASP A 82 0.23 16.21 35.15
CA ASP A 82 1.20 16.37 34.07
C ASP A 82 1.06 17.77 33.46
N LEU A 83 1.92 18.69 33.92
CA LEU A 83 1.92 20.08 33.48
C LEU A 83 2.32 20.23 32.01
N ASP A 84 3.05 19.28 31.45
CA ASP A 84 3.47 19.33 30.06
C ASP A 84 2.32 18.88 29.14
N ALA A 85 1.55 17.87 29.54
CA ALA A 85 0.30 17.51 28.89
C ALA A 85 -0.68 18.70 28.84
N VAL A 86 -0.83 19.44 29.94
CA VAL A 86 -1.66 20.65 30.00
C VAL A 86 -1.15 21.72 29.03
N LYS A 87 0.14 22.02 29.02
CA LYS A 87 0.72 23.04 28.11
C LYS A 87 0.54 22.65 26.65
N LEU A 88 0.69 21.37 26.31
CA LEU A 88 0.46 20.84 24.97
C LEU A 88 -0.99 21.03 24.55
N ALA A 89 -1.96 20.62 25.38
CA ALA A 89 -3.37 20.84 25.13
C ALA A 89 -3.71 22.33 24.96
N GLU A 90 -3.18 23.21 25.82
CA GLU A 90 -3.33 24.67 25.70
C GLU A 90 -2.77 25.21 24.36
N GLY A 91 -1.66 24.65 23.88
CA GLY A 91 -1.05 25.02 22.60
C GLY A 91 -1.92 24.60 21.41
N LEU A 92 -2.40 23.36 21.43
CA LEU A 92 -3.22 22.78 20.36
C LEU A 92 -4.57 23.48 20.22
N MET A 93 -5.21 23.85 21.33
CA MET A 93 -6.46 24.61 21.36
C MET A 93 -6.37 26.02 20.77
N LYS A 94 -5.15 26.50 20.44
CA LYS A 94 -4.93 27.79 19.75
C LYS A 94 -4.82 27.63 18.23
N THR A 95 -4.82 26.41 17.72
CA THR A 95 -4.68 26.08 16.29
C THR A 95 -6.06 25.79 15.66
N GLU A 96 -6.13 25.70 14.33
CA GLU A 96 -7.38 25.31 13.64
C GLU A 96 -7.71 23.80 13.76
N ASN A 97 -6.86 23.03 14.46
CA ASN A 97 -7.02 21.59 14.66
C ASN A 97 -7.87 21.25 15.89
N SER A 98 -8.18 22.21 16.75
CA SER A 98 -8.88 21.94 18.01
C SER A 98 -9.85 23.04 18.38
N VAL A 99 -10.94 22.68 19.03
CA VAL A 99 -11.89 23.66 19.56
C VAL A 99 -11.36 24.28 20.86
N GLU A 100 -11.60 25.57 21.07
CA GLU A 100 -11.32 26.20 22.37
C GLU A 100 -12.18 25.56 23.47
N ALA A 101 -11.55 25.10 24.55
CA ALA A 101 -12.21 24.48 25.69
C ALA A 101 -11.67 25.04 27.03
N ILE A 102 -12.46 24.89 28.09
CA ILE A 102 -11.99 25.12 29.46
C ILE A 102 -11.32 23.82 29.94
N LEU A 103 -10.09 23.91 30.46
CA LEU A 103 -9.41 22.76 31.08
C LEU A 103 -9.56 22.85 32.59
N ILE A 104 -10.01 21.76 33.22
CA ILE A 104 -10.13 21.63 34.67
C ILE A 104 -9.19 20.54 35.13
N GLN A 105 -8.18 20.92 35.91
CA GLN A 105 -7.24 20.00 36.55
C GLN A 105 -7.78 19.67 37.95
N ALA A 106 -8.36 18.50 38.11
CA ALA A 106 -8.99 18.10 39.37
C ALA A 106 -7.95 17.59 40.37
N SER A 107 -8.24 17.74 41.67
CA SER A 107 -7.46 17.14 42.74
C SER A 107 -8.39 16.50 43.77
N PHE A 108 -7.96 15.39 44.34
CA PHE A 108 -8.75 14.52 45.21
C PHE A 108 -7.92 14.09 46.41
N ASP A 109 -8.58 14.02 47.57
CA ASP A 109 -8.01 13.35 48.73
C ASP A 109 -7.98 11.83 48.51
N LYS A 110 -6.96 11.14 49.02
CA LYS A 110 -6.79 9.68 48.85
C LYS A 110 -7.98 8.83 49.36
N ASP A 111 -8.77 9.37 50.28
CA ASP A 111 -9.92 8.70 50.90
C ASP A 111 -11.26 9.20 50.31
N ALA A 112 -11.22 10.02 49.25
CA ALA A 112 -12.38 10.63 48.64
C ALA A 112 -13.35 9.63 48.01
N GLU A 113 -14.61 10.06 47.89
CA GLU A 113 -15.58 9.45 47.01
C GLU A 113 -15.56 10.17 45.66
N ILE A 114 -14.64 9.76 44.77
CA ILE A 114 -14.29 10.54 43.57
C ILE A 114 -15.47 10.80 42.64
N VAL A 115 -16.48 9.93 42.59
CA VAL A 115 -17.69 10.14 41.78
C VAL A 115 -18.54 11.28 42.36
N ALA A 116 -18.69 11.33 43.69
CA ALA A 116 -19.43 12.39 44.37
C ALA A 116 -18.69 13.73 44.29
N GLU A 117 -17.40 13.72 44.59
CA GLU A 117 -16.57 14.93 44.54
C GLU A 117 -16.45 15.48 43.12
N MET A 118 -16.37 14.63 42.10
CA MET A 118 -16.39 15.07 40.71
C MET A 118 -17.73 15.73 40.33
N GLN A 119 -18.86 15.21 40.82
CA GLN A 119 -20.16 15.84 40.58
C GLN A 119 -20.23 17.24 41.21
N ASP A 120 -19.68 17.42 42.41
CA ASP A 120 -19.57 18.72 43.08
C ASP A 120 -18.62 19.67 42.31
N ILE A 121 -17.47 19.18 41.84
CA ILE A 121 -16.54 19.96 41.01
C ILE A 121 -17.23 20.43 39.72
N VAL A 122 -17.95 19.55 39.02
CA VAL A 122 -18.68 19.91 37.80
C VAL A 122 -19.74 20.97 38.08
N ALA A 123 -20.52 20.80 39.15
CA ALA A 123 -21.55 21.77 39.53
C ALA A 123 -20.96 23.15 39.86
N ASP A 124 -19.82 23.18 40.57
CA ASP A 124 -19.10 24.42 40.88
C ASP A 124 -18.50 25.08 39.62
N VAL A 125 -17.92 24.29 38.71
CA VAL A 125 -17.38 24.76 37.43
C VAL A 125 -18.48 25.36 36.55
N ASP A 126 -19.62 24.69 36.42
CA ASP A 126 -20.78 25.19 35.66
C ASP A 126 -21.40 26.45 36.28
N ALA A 127 -21.36 26.57 37.61
CA ALA A 127 -21.84 27.77 38.30
C ALA A 127 -20.89 28.97 38.15
N ARG A 128 -19.57 28.74 38.04
CA ARG A 128 -18.55 29.80 37.99
C ARG A 128 -18.17 30.24 36.58
N TYR A 129 -18.17 29.31 35.63
CA TYR A 129 -17.66 29.54 34.28
C TYR A 129 -18.75 29.43 33.21
N LYS A 130 -18.51 30.00 32.04
CA LYS A 130 -19.42 29.88 30.88
C LYS A 130 -19.19 28.55 30.18
N THR A 131 -19.76 27.50 30.75
CA THR A 131 -19.69 26.15 30.21
C THR A 131 -20.94 25.80 29.42
N ILE A 132 -20.84 24.74 28.62
CA ILE A 132 -22.00 24.06 28.05
C ILE A 132 -22.36 22.92 29.01
N SER A 133 -23.40 23.13 29.83
CA SER A 133 -23.81 22.23 30.91
C SER A 133 -24.50 20.93 30.45
N SER A 134 -23.98 20.29 29.40
CA SER A 134 -24.42 18.99 28.89
C SER A 134 -23.25 18.00 28.90
N SER A 135 -23.53 16.72 29.09
CA SER A 135 -22.52 15.67 28.95
C SER A 135 -21.94 15.61 27.55
N ASP A 136 -22.73 15.91 26.51
CA ASP A 136 -22.28 16.03 25.11
C ASP A 136 -21.21 17.11 24.88
N ALA A 137 -20.94 17.97 25.87
CA ALA A 137 -19.90 19.01 25.81
C ALA A 137 -18.89 18.90 26.96
N ARG A 138 -18.84 17.74 27.62
CA ARG A 138 -17.90 17.43 28.72
C ARG A 138 -17.10 16.18 28.41
N ALA A 139 -15.79 16.30 28.51
CA ALA A 139 -14.86 15.18 28.39
C ALA A 139 -14.07 15.00 29.69
N VAL A 140 -13.71 13.76 30.00
CA VAL A 140 -12.75 13.41 31.05
C VAL A 140 -11.54 12.72 30.42
N PHE A 141 -10.35 13.14 30.83
CA PHE A 141 -9.07 12.65 30.33
C PHE A 141 -8.11 12.38 31.49
N GLY A 142 -7.21 11.40 31.34
CA GLY A 142 -6.09 11.25 32.25
C GLY A 142 -4.97 10.37 31.71
N ILE A 143 -3.84 10.43 32.41
CA ILE A 143 -2.64 9.63 32.16
C ILE A 143 -2.40 8.71 33.38
N GLY A 144 -1.90 7.49 33.17
CA GLY A 144 -1.58 6.59 34.30
C GLY A 144 -2.79 6.24 35.15
N THR A 145 -2.72 6.47 36.47
CA THR A 145 -3.87 6.27 37.37
C THR A 145 -5.01 7.24 37.03
N GLY A 146 -4.70 8.45 36.57
CA GLY A 146 -5.70 9.39 36.06
C GLY A 146 -6.47 8.86 34.85
N GLY A 147 -5.81 8.08 33.97
CA GLY A 147 -6.46 7.42 32.83
C GLY A 147 -7.48 6.36 33.28
N TYR A 148 -7.15 5.60 34.33
CA TYR A 148 -8.11 4.72 34.99
C TYR A 148 -9.28 5.50 35.61
N MET A 149 -9.00 6.61 36.31
CA MET A 149 -10.03 7.45 36.91
C MET A 149 -10.99 8.01 35.86
N ALA A 150 -10.50 8.42 34.69
CA ALA A 150 -11.34 8.91 33.60
C ALA A 150 -12.41 7.88 33.21
N TYR A 151 -12.03 6.61 33.10
CA TYR A 151 -12.99 5.53 32.83
C TYR A 151 -13.94 5.28 34.00
N ILE A 152 -13.47 5.28 35.25
CA ILE A 152 -14.36 5.12 36.41
C ILE A 152 -15.39 6.25 36.44
N LEU A 153 -14.97 7.50 36.31
CA LEU A 153 -15.85 8.67 36.34
C LEU A 153 -16.82 8.72 35.14
N GLY A 154 -16.40 8.24 33.97
CA GLY A 154 -17.27 8.15 32.80
C GLY A 154 -18.28 7.01 32.85
N LEU A 155 -17.98 5.92 33.57
CA LEU A 155 -18.80 4.71 33.68
C LEU A 155 -19.60 4.62 34.98
N HIS A 156 -19.49 5.60 35.88
CA HIS A 156 -20.25 5.65 37.12
C HIS A 156 -21.11 6.90 37.21
N THR A 157 -22.17 6.79 37.99
CA THR A 157 -23.05 7.88 38.42
C THR A 157 -23.35 7.71 39.91
N LEU A 158 -23.88 8.73 40.58
CA LEU A 158 -24.39 8.59 41.94
C LEU A 158 -25.80 8.01 41.93
N GLY A 159 -26.05 7.03 42.80
CA GLY A 159 -27.38 6.59 43.15
C GLY A 159 -28.15 7.63 43.97
N ASP A 160 -29.46 7.43 44.10
CA ASP A 160 -30.31 8.28 44.96
C ASP A 160 -29.91 8.19 46.44
N ASP A 161 -29.17 7.15 46.82
CA ASP A 161 -28.57 6.91 48.12
C ASP A 161 -27.18 7.58 48.30
N GLY A 162 -26.70 8.30 47.29
CA GLY A 162 -25.39 8.93 47.27
C GLY A 162 -24.23 7.96 47.09
N VAL A 163 -24.50 6.69 46.74
CA VAL A 163 -23.48 5.66 46.53
C VAL A 163 -23.18 5.56 45.02
N PRO A 164 -21.90 5.48 44.60
CA PRO A 164 -21.57 5.27 43.21
C PRO A 164 -22.12 3.95 42.67
N LYS A 165 -22.68 4.01 41.46
CA LYS A 165 -23.16 2.85 40.71
C LYS A 165 -22.69 2.93 39.26
N VAL A 166 -22.42 1.77 38.66
CA VAL A 166 -22.10 1.67 37.23
C VAL A 166 -23.31 2.13 36.40
N THR A 167 -23.10 3.00 35.42
CA THR A 167 -24.12 3.48 34.48
C THR A 167 -23.90 2.93 33.08
N LYS A 168 -24.98 2.65 32.35
CA LYS A 168 -24.95 2.13 30.96
C LYS A 168 -25.28 3.20 29.92
N THR A 169 -25.35 4.46 30.35
CA THR A 169 -25.57 5.65 29.54
C THR A 169 -24.66 6.75 30.06
N PRO A 170 -24.08 7.58 29.18
CA PRO A 170 -23.36 8.77 29.61
C PRO A 170 -24.19 9.62 30.57
N ASP A 171 -23.58 10.07 31.65
CA ASP A 171 -24.22 10.91 32.66
C ASP A 171 -23.45 12.21 32.85
N LEU A 172 -22.30 12.17 33.52
CA LEU A 172 -21.50 13.37 33.78
C LEU A 172 -20.59 13.77 32.59
N PHE A 173 -20.10 12.79 31.84
CA PHE A 173 -19.18 12.97 30.71
C PHE A 173 -19.70 12.24 29.48
N GLY A 174 -19.67 12.91 28.32
CA GLY A 174 -20.01 12.31 27.04
C GLY A 174 -18.82 11.66 26.34
N ALA A 175 -17.60 12.10 26.68
CA ALA A 175 -16.35 11.57 26.14
C ALA A 175 -15.36 11.18 27.25
N ILE A 176 -14.69 10.05 27.06
CA ILE A 176 -13.70 9.48 27.97
C ILE A 176 -12.40 9.28 27.19
N ALA A 177 -11.29 9.81 27.66
CA ALA A 177 -9.98 9.58 27.05
C ALA A 177 -8.97 9.10 28.09
N SER A 178 -8.09 8.18 27.69
CA SER A 178 -7.00 7.73 28.55
C SER A 178 -5.74 7.49 27.72
N THR A 179 -4.63 8.05 28.18
CA THR A 179 -3.29 7.74 27.65
C THR A 179 -2.53 6.92 28.69
N ARG A 180 -1.93 5.80 28.29
CA ARG A 180 -1.12 4.93 29.17
C ARG A 180 -1.84 4.62 30.50
N GLY A 181 -3.10 4.20 30.43
CA GLY A 181 -3.97 4.04 31.60
C GLY A 181 -3.56 2.86 32.49
N ASN A 182 -3.43 3.08 33.80
CA ASN A 182 -3.12 2.03 34.77
C ASN A 182 -4.38 1.21 35.13
N PHE A 183 -4.83 0.37 34.20
CA PHE A 183 -6.02 -0.48 34.34
C PHE A 183 -5.76 -1.79 35.12
N VAL A 184 -4.49 -2.08 35.46
CA VAL A 184 -4.05 -3.39 35.99
C VAL A 184 -3.32 -3.30 37.34
N GLY A 185 -2.85 -2.12 37.72
CA GLY A 185 -1.92 -1.91 38.83
C GLY A 185 -2.54 -2.14 40.20
N LYS A 186 -1.83 -2.90 41.05
CA LYS A 186 -2.14 -3.03 42.49
C LYS A 186 -1.77 -1.78 43.28
N ASP A 187 -0.92 -0.94 42.72
CA ASP A 187 -0.47 0.37 43.19
C ASP A 187 -1.47 1.49 42.86
N ASN A 188 -2.43 1.25 41.96
CA ASN A 188 -3.55 2.14 41.73
C ASN A 188 -4.47 2.14 42.97
N ILE A 189 -4.45 3.26 43.71
CA ILE A 189 -5.16 3.44 44.98
C ILE A 189 -6.68 3.28 44.84
N TRP A 190 -7.24 3.56 43.66
CA TRP A 190 -8.67 3.52 43.38
C TRP A 190 -9.14 2.13 42.96
N PHE A 191 -8.23 1.27 42.50
CA PHE A 191 -8.55 -0.06 41.98
C PHE A 191 -9.25 -0.93 43.02
N LYS A 192 -8.83 -0.85 44.30
CA LYS A 192 -9.47 -1.61 45.39
C LYS A 192 -10.95 -1.24 45.59
N LYS A 193 -11.32 0.00 45.27
CA LYS A 193 -12.66 0.56 45.50
C LYS A 193 -13.61 0.29 44.33
N TYR A 194 -13.15 0.50 43.09
CA TYR A 194 -14.02 0.40 41.90
C TYR A 194 -13.76 -0.84 41.03
N GLY A 195 -12.66 -1.56 41.25
CA GLY A 195 -12.33 -2.77 40.53
C GLY A 195 -11.85 -2.55 39.09
N SER A 196 -11.95 -3.61 38.28
CA SER A 196 -11.44 -3.65 36.91
C SER A 196 -12.38 -2.96 35.92
N VAL A 197 -11.86 -1.99 35.17
CA VAL A 197 -12.59 -1.35 34.04
C VAL A 197 -12.94 -2.39 32.97
N TYR A 198 -12.06 -3.35 32.72
CA TYR A 198 -12.32 -4.45 31.80
C TYR A 198 -13.54 -5.27 32.23
N ASP A 199 -13.67 -5.63 33.51
CA ASP A 199 -14.80 -6.43 34.00
C ASP A 199 -16.12 -5.66 33.91
N ILE A 200 -16.09 -4.35 34.18
CA ILE A 200 -17.25 -3.45 34.04
C ILE A 200 -17.73 -3.44 32.58
N LEU A 201 -16.83 -3.13 31.63
CA LEU A 201 -17.18 -3.01 30.22
C LEU A 201 -17.50 -4.35 29.56
N ASN A 202 -16.89 -5.44 30.01
CA ASN A 202 -17.21 -6.78 29.51
C ASN A 202 -18.68 -7.15 29.80
N GLY A 203 -19.24 -6.63 30.90
CA GLY A 203 -20.66 -6.72 31.25
C GLY A 203 -21.61 -5.93 30.33
N TYR A 204 -21.09 -5.12 29.41
CA TYR A 204 -21.89 -4.32 28.48
C TYR A 204 -22.08 -5.06 27.15
N SER A 205 -23.25 -4.85 26.54
CA SER A 205 -23.53 -5.18 25.15
C SER A 205 -22.90 -4.16 24.20
N ALA A 206 -22.76 -4.51 22.91
CA ALA A 206 -22.26 -3.59 21.91
C ALA A 206 -23.08 -2.29 21.81
N ALA A 207 -24.41 -2.37 21.99
CA ALA A 207 -25.31 -1.22 21.97
C ALA A 207 -25.22 -0.35 23.24
N GLU A 208 -24.71 -0.89 24.34
CA GLU A 208 -24.43 -0.12 25.55
C GLU A 208 -23.07 0.56 25.46
N ILE A 209 -22.06 -0.15 24.95
CA ILE A 209 -20.74 0.38 24.62
C ILE A 209 -20.89 1.57 23.66
N SER A 210 -21.68 1.41 22.59
CA SER A 210 -21.88 2.43 21.55
C SER A 210 -22.50 3.76 22.00
N ARG A 211 -22.92 3.87 23.27
CA ARG A 211 -23.47 5.10 23.85
C ARG A 211 -22.37 6.03 24.35
N PHE A 212 -21.18 5.51 24.61
CA PHE A 212 -20.06 6.26 25.12
C PHE A 212 -19.11 6.61 23.97
N TYR A 213 -18.54 7.81 24.02
CA TYR A 213 -17.35 8.11 23.22
C TYR A 213 -16.11 7.76 24.04
N THR A 214 -15.25 6.87 23.56
CA THR A 214 -13.99 6.55 24.25
C THR A 214 -12.77 6.57 23.35
N TYR A 215 -11.67 7.11 23.86
CA TYR A 215 -10.36 7.12 23.22
C TYR A 215 -9.30 6.49 24.14
N LEU A 216 -8.55 5.52 23.64
CA LEU A 216 -7.43 4.88 24.32
C LEU A 216 -6.16 4.98 23.49
N ASP A 217 -5.06 5.40 24.12
CA ASP A 217 -3.74 5.37 23.51
C ASP A 217 -2.72 4.84 24.51
N ALA A 218 -1.85 3.92 24.10
CA ALA A 218 -0.85 3.35 24.99
C ALA A 218 0.44 2.92 24.25
N PRO A 219 1.62 2.99 24.90
CA PRO A 219 2.86 2.47 24.33
C PRO A 219 2.89 0.94 24.46
N THR A 220 3.33 0.24 23.43
CA THR A 220 3.37 -1.25 23.43
C THR A 220 4.38 -1.83 24.43
N GLU A 221 5.44 -1.10 24.75
CA GLU A 221 6.47 -1.54 25.71
C GLU A 221 6.04 -1.39 27.18
N ASP A 222 4.89 -0.77 27.46
CA ASP A 222 4.43 -0.54 28.84
C ASP A 222 3.66 -1.76 29.40
N PRO A 223 4.01 -2.27 30.60
CA PRO A 223 3.28 -3.36 31.25
C PRO A 223 1.76 -3.13 31.37
N TRP A 224 1.32 -1.89 31.57
CA TRP A 224 -0.10 -1.56 31.65
C TRP A 224 -0.86 -1.71 30.32
N THR A 225 -0.13 -1.91 29.21
CA THR A 225 -0.67 -2.14 27.87
C THR A 225 -0.92 -3.62 27.57
N TYR A 226 -0.07 -4.53 28.05
CA TYR A 226 -0.13 -5.96 27.67
C TYR A 226 -0.47 -6.92 28.83
N MET A 227 -0.46 -6.48 30.09
CA MET A 227 -0.87 -7.33 31.22
C MET A 227 -2.35 -7.76 31.12
N ASN A 228 -2.77 -8.78 31.88
CA ASN A 228 -4.19 -9.18 31.90
C ASN A 228 -5.09 -8.04 32.40
N HIS A 229 -6.19 -7.78 31.71
CA HIS A 229 -7.16 -6.68 31.89
C HIS A 229 -6.61 -5.27 31.54
N SER A 230 -5.54 -5.21 30.74
CA SER A 230 -4.86 -3.99 30.29
C SER A 230 -5.60 -3.20 29.20
N THR A 231 -5.00 -2.09 28.76
CA THR A 231 -5.42 -1.37 27.56
C THR A 231 -5.51 -2.28 26.33
N GLY A 232 -4.57 -3.22 26.13
CA GLY A 232 -4.62 -4.20 25.04
C GLY A 232 -5.87 -5.08 25.12
N ASP A 233 -6.20 -5.60 26.31
CA ASP A 233 -7.42 -6.41 26.50
C ASP A 233 -8.71 -5.60 26.30
N LEU A 234 -8.73 -4.33 26.70
CA LEU A 234 -9.84 -3.42 26.39
C LEU A 234 -10.00 -3.24 24.87
N GLY A 235 -8.90 -2.99 24.15
CA GLY A 235 -8.88 -2.91 22.68
C GLY A 235 -9.42 -4.19 22.03
N ARG A 236 -8.91 -5.35 22.46
CA ARG A 236 -9.37 -6.67 21.99
C ARG A 236 -10.86 -6.89 22.26
N MET A 237 -11.35 -6.49 23.44
CA MET A 237 -12.77 -6.56 23.79
C MET A 237 -13.61 -5.69 22.85
N PHE A 238 -13.21 -4.45 22.56
CA PHE A 238 -13.94 -3.58 21.64
C PHE A 238 -14.05 -4.21 20.24
N ILE A 239 -12.93 -4.70 19.69
CA ILE A 239 -12.91 -5.38 18.39
C ILE A 239 -13.79 -6.66 18.41
N THR A 240 -13.91 -7.32 19.56
CA THR A 240 -14.76 -8.52 19.72
C THR A 240 -16.24 -8.17 19.74
N LYS A 241 -16.62 -7.11 20.45
CA LYS A 241 -18.03 -6.70 20.63
C LYS A 241 -18.60 -6.09 19.35
N ASN A 242 -17.83 -5.26 18.64
CA ASN A 242 -18.17 -4.77 17.31
C ASN A 242 -16.90 -4.37 16.56
N ARG A 243 -16.66 -5.02 15.42
CA ARG A 243 -15.48 -4.79 14.57
C ARG A 243 -15.51 -3.44 13.86
N MET A 244 -16.69 -2.82 13.76
CA MET A 244 -16.93 -1.61 12.98
C MET A 244 -17.44 -0.47 13.87
N PHE A 245 -16.96 -0.35 15.11
CA PHE A 245 -17.22 0.89 15.85
C PHE A 245 -16.55 2.05 15.11
N PRO A 246 -17.29 3.10 14.71
CA PRO A 246 -16.66 4.30 14.17
C PRO A 246 -15.87 5.01 15.27
N TYR A 247 -14.84 5.78 14.90
CA TYR A 247 -14.04 6.60 15.83
C TYR A 247 -14.89 7.68 16.52
N SER A 248 -16.07 8.00 15.98
CA SER A 248 -17.07 8.81 16.65
C SER A 248 -17.73 8.11 17.86
N ILE A 249 -17.32 6.89 18.16
CA ILE A 249 -17.79 6.07 19.29
C ILE A 249 -16.60 5.49 20.05
N HIS A 250 -15.74 4.69 19.41
CA HIS A 250 -14.57 4.11 20.08
C HIS A 250 -13.35 4.14 19.20
N GLU A 251 -12.23 4.50 19.80
CA GLU A 251 -10.90 4.43 19.20
C GLU A 251 -9.90 3.90 20.23
N PHE A 252 -9.04 3.01 19.77
CA PHE A 252 -7.96 2.43 20.57
C PHE A 252 -6.71 2.26 19.70
N THR A 253 -5.59 2.75 20.19
CA THR A 253 -4.27 2.58 19.59
C THR A 253 -3.29 2.04 20.61
N ALA A 254 -2.42 1.14 20.17
CA ALA A 254 -1.26 0.69 20.91
C ALA A 254 -0.03 0.95 20.04
N ARG A 255 0.64 2.08 20.24
CA ARG A 255 1.72 2.54 19.36
C ARG A 255 3.06 1.98 19.80
N ASN A 256 3.90 1.66 18.82
CA ASN A 256 5.18 1.03 19.09
C ASN A 256 6.10 1.93 19.96
N GLY A 257 6.71 1.36 21.00
CA GLY A 257 7.74 2.01 21.81
C GLY A 257 7.35 2.24 23.27
N THR A 258 8.16 3.03 23.98
CA THR A 258 8.01 3.35 25.41
C THR A 258 7.28 4.68 25.63
N PHE A 259 6.78 4.90 26.85
CA PHE A 259 6.23 6.20 27.23
C PHE A 259 7.34 7.23 27.46
N ASP A 260 7.57 8.10 26.49
CA ASP A 260 8.49 9.24 26.58
C ASP A 260 7.82 10.57 26.17
N GLN A 261 8.58 11.68 26.16
CA GLN A 261 8.05 12.99 25.81
C GLN A 261 7.52 13.07 24.36
N SER A 262 8.11 12.32 23.43
CA SER A 262 7.66 12.27 22.04
C SER A 262 6.32 11.56 21.95
N PHE A 263 6.22 10.41 22.63
CA PHE A 263 4.97 9.66 22.76
C PHE A 263 3.86 10.53 23.35
N LEU A 264 4.15 11.21 24.47
CA LEU A 264 3.21 12.11 25.15
C LEU A 264 2.75 13.24 24.23
N THR A 265 3.68 13.88 23.51
CA THR A 265 3.36 14.96 22.57
C THR A 265 2.39 14.49 21.48
N GLU A 266 2.67 13.33 20.89
CA GLU A 266 1.77 12.74 19.89
C GLU A 266 0.42 12.34 20.49
N SER A 267 0.40 11.71 21.68
CA SER A 267 -0.84 11.39 22.39
C SER A 267 -1.68 12.63 22.64
N MET A 268 -1.09 13.73 23.10
CA MET A 268 -1.84 14.96 23.37
C MET A 268 -2.39 15.61 22.10
N ASN A 269 -1.66 15.55 20.99
CA ASN A 269 -2.17 15.95 19.67
C ASN A 269 -3.41 15.15 19.31
N ARG A 270 -3.33 13.82 19.41
CA ARG A 270 -4.44 12.91 19.10
C ARG A 270 -5.64 13.11 20.03
N VAL A 271 -5.43 13.12 21.35
CA VAL A 271 -6.51 13.31 22.35
C VAL A 271 -7.24 14.63 22.10
N THR A 272 -6.52 15.73 21.92
CA THR A 272 -7.15 17.05 21.76
C THR A 272 -7.93 17.13 20.46
N ASP A 273 -7.41 16.55 19.38
CA ASP A 273 -8.07 16.43 18.09
C ASP A 273 -9.37 15.63 18.20
N ARG A 274 -9.32 14.45 18.83
CA ARG A 274 -10.46 13.54 19.02
C ARG A 274 -11.56 14.11 19.90
N LEU A 275 -11.20 14.73 21.02
CA LEU A 275 -12.16 15.41 21.89
C LEU A 275 -12.79 16.62 21.18
N SER A 276 -12.01 17.33 20.35
CA SER A 276 -12.55 18.42 19.51
C SER A 276 -13.55 17.88 18.50
N ASP A 277 -13.22 16.80 17.79
CA ASP A 277 -14.13 16.13 16.85
C ASP A 277 -15.40 15.67 17.55
N PHE A 278 -15.30 15.10 18.76
CA PHE A 278 -16.49 14.75 19.55
C PHE A 278 -17.40 15.95 19.80
N PHE A 279 -16.84 17.10 20.19
CA PHE A 279 -17.62 18.31 20.43
C PHE A 279 -18.21 18.92 19.15
N THR A 280 -17.55 18.74 17.99
CA THR A 280 -17.95 19.42 16.74
C THR A 280 -18.67 18.53 15.72
N ALA A 281 -18.50 17.21 15.73
CA ALA A 281 -19.05 16.29 14.72
C ALA A 281 -20.58 16.31 14.67
N LYS A 282 -21.24 16.63 15.79
CA LYS A 282 -22.70 16.77 15.84
C LYS A 282 -23.20 18.14 15.38
N LEU A 283 -22.31 19.09 15.06
CA LEU A 283 -22.68 20.47 14.73
C LEU A 283 -22.95 20.66 13.24
N ILE A 284 -22.21 19.96 12.37
CA ILE A 284 -22.35 20.11 10.92
C ILE A 284 -22.22 18.77 10.20
N THR A 285 -22.94 18.64 9.08
CA THR A 285 -22.74 17.58 8.08
C THR A 285 -22.73 18.22 6.70
N GLY A 286 -22.01 17.70 5.72
CA GLY A 286 -22.05 18.27 4.38
C GLY A 286 -21.67 17.30 3.28
N LYS A 287 -22.00 17.69 2.05
CA LYS A 287 -21.60 17.02 0.81
C LYS A 287 -21.31 18.06 -0.25
N PHE A 288 -20.52 17.69 -1.25
CA PHE A 288 -20.28 18.52 -2.42
C PHE A 288 -20.16 17.67 -3.69
N THR A 289 -20.29 18.32 -4.84
CA THR A 289 -20.15 17.73 -6.18
C THR A 289 -19.32 18.65 -7.06
N LEU A 290 -18.65 18.06 -8.05
CA LEU A 290 -17.91 18.76 -9.09
C LEU A 290 -18.69 18.70 -10.41
N ASP A 291 -18.89 19.86 -11.04
CA ASP A 291 -19.57 19.95 -12.34
C ASP A 291 -18.83 20.90 -13.31
N PRO A 292 -18.22 20.40 -14.40
CA PRO A 292 -18.02 18.98 -14.71
C PRO A 292 -16.80 18.42 -13.95
N GLN A 293 -16.82 17.12 -13.61
CA GLN A 293 -15.72 16.45 -12.90
C GLN A 293 -14.54 16.09 -13.81
N ALA A 294 -14.77 15.91 -15.12
CA ALA A 294 -13.71 15.84 -16.13
C ALA A 294 -13.71 17.13 -16.96
N LEU A 295 -12.58 17.84 -16.94
CA LEU A 295 -12.52 19.21 -17.47
C LEU A 295 -11.65 19.28 -18.74
N PRO A 296 -12.21 19.71 -19.90
CA PRO A 296 -11.41 20.00 -21.08
C PRO A 296 -10.59 21.27 -20.91
N SER A 297 -9.50 21.38 -21.67
CA SER A 297 -8.62 22.56 -21.68
C SER A 297 -9.35 23.86 -22.05
N SER A 298 -10.48 23.77 -22.74
CA SER A 298 -11.32 24.91 -23.14
C SER A 298 -12.26 25.43 -22.05
N ALA A 299 -12.48 24.70 -20.96
CA ALA A 299 -13.34 25.16 -19.88
C ALA A 299 -12.58 26.12 -18.95
N ASP A 300 -13.18 27.23 -18.55
CA ASP A 300 -12.48 28.26 -17.74
C ASP A 300 -12.47 27.94 -16.24
N SER A 301 -13.46 27.21 -15.74
CA SER A 301 -13.62 26.85 -14.32
C SER A 301 -14.33 25.50 -14.14
N VAL A 302 -14.26 24.97 -12.93
CA VAL A 302 -15.13 23.90 -12.44
C VAL A 302 -16.05 24.46 -11.34
N THR A 303 -17.33 24.08 -11.41
CA THR A 303 -18.32 24.46 -10.42
C THR A 303 -18.28 23.46 -9.26
N VAL A 304 -17.97 23.92 -8.06
CA VAL A 304 -18.03 23.09 -6.85
C VAL A 304 -19.27 23.44 -6.05
N SER A 305 -20.32 22.64 -6.20
CA SER A 305 -21.59 22.84 -5.49
C SER A 305 -21.58 22.13 -4.16
N TYR A 306 -21.96 22.81 -3.08
CA TYR A 306 -21.96 22.22 -1.75
C TYR A 306 -23.29 22.44 -1.01
N THR A 307 -23.59 21.50 -0.12
CA THR A 307 -24.67 21.61 0.87
C THR A 307 -24.12 21.24 2.25
N ILE A 308 -24.20 22.16 3.21
CA ILE A 308 -23.78 21.96 4.59
C ILE A 308 -25.00 22.16 5.49
N SER A 309 -25.38 21.14 6.24
CA SER A 309 -26.42 21.21 7.25
C SER A 309 -25.80 21.53 8.61
N VAL A 310 -26.12 22.69 9.16
CA VAL A 310 -25.78 23.09 10.53
C VAL A 310 -26.91 22.68 11.47
N LYS A 311 -26.56 21.97 12.54
CA LYS A 311 -27.48 21.40 13.51
C LYS A 311 -27.75 22.37 14.66
N GLU A 312 -28.89 22.18 15.33
CA GLU A 312 -29.38 23.06 16.41
C GLU A 312 -28.42 23.16 17.61
N GLN A 313 -27.63 22.12 17.86
CA GLN A 313 -26.66 22.03 18.94
C GLN A 313 -25.63 23.17 18.94
N LEU A 314 -25.43 23.86 17.81
CA LEU A 314 -24.57 25.04 17.73
C LEU A 314 -25.00 26.16 18.69
N LYS A 315 -26.31 26.28 18.98
CA LYS A 315 -26.87 27.27 19.94
C LYS A 315 -26.28 27.14 21.34
N ASN A 316 -25.76 25.95 21.68
CA ASN A 316 -25.15 25.71 22.98
C ASN A 316 -23.79 26.41 23.11
N PHE A 317 -23.06 26.60 22.01
CA PHE A 317 -21.74 27.24 22.01
C PHE A 317 -21.83 28.75 21.89
N SER A 318 -22.81 29.26 21.16
CA SER A 318 -22.98 30.69 20.87
C SER A 318 -24.47 31.02 20.83
N LYS A 319 -24.90 32.06 21.56
CA LYS A 319 -26.30 32.51 21.57
C LYS A 319 -26.71 33.28 20.30
N ASP A 320 -25.74 33.59 19.46
CA ASP A 320 -25.79 34.60 18.43
C ASP A 320 -25.49 33.99 17.04
N LYS A 321 -25.00 34.80 16.10
CA LYS A 321 -24.53 34.38 14.78
C LYS A 321 -23.08 33.89 14.82
N GLU A 322 -22.82 32.63 14.46
CA GLU A 322 -21.48 32.05 14.35
C GLU A 322 -20.90 32.20 12.94
N THR A 323 -19.60 32.47 12.85
CA THR A 323 -18.90 32.52 11.56
C THR A 323 -18.53 31.11 11.13
N VAL A 324 -18.89 30.77 9.91
CA VAL A 324 -18.47 29.53 9.25
C VAL A 324 -17.61 29.92 8.06
N TRP A 325 -16.42 29.33 7.98
CA TRP A 325 -15.61 29.44 6.78
C TRP A 325 -15.70 28.14 5.99
N ILE A 326 -15.94 28.25 4.70
CA ILE A 326 -16.00 27.10 3.80
C ILE A 326 -14.84 27.26 2.86
N LYS A 327 -14.03 26.23 2.69
CA LYS A 327 -12.83 26.26 1.87
C LYS A 327 -12.89 25.13 0.86
N ALA A 328 -12.60 25.44 -0.40
CA ALA A 328 -12.31 24.44 -1.41
C ALA A 328 -10.81 24.53 -1.73
N THR A 329 -10.15 23.38 -1.78
CA THR A 329 -8.70 23.28 -2.01
C THR A 329 -8.46 22.31 -3.15
N MET A 330 -7.79 22.78 -4.20
CA MET A 330 -7.28 21.95 -5.28
C MET A 330 -5.86 21.54 -4.94
N THR A 331 -5.59 20.24 -4.92
CA THR A 331 -4.25 19.70 -4.68
C THR A 331 -3.81 18.80 -5.81
N ASP A 332 -2.50 18.74 -6.03
CA ASP A 332 -1.89 17.73 -6.86
C ASP A 332 -2.08 16.34 -6.20
N PRO A 333 -2.56 15.32 -6.93
CA PRO A 333 -2.92 14.03 -6.33
C PRO A 333 -1.69 13.24 -5.88
N GLU A 334 -0.52 13.46 -6.51
CA GLU A 334 0.74 12.76 -6.21
C GLU A 334 1.50 13.48 -5.10
N THR A 335 1.79 14.77 -5.30
CA THR A 335 2.64 15.55 -4.39
C THR A 335 1.88 16.15 -3.21
N LYS A 336 0.54 16.18 -3.27
CA LYS A 336 -0.36 16.88 -2.32
C LYS A 336 -0.13 18.39 -2.25
N GLU A 337 0.63 18.98 -3.18
CA GLU A 337 0.85 20.42 -3.22
C GLU A 337 -0.47 21.16 -3.48
N VAL A 338 -0.73 22.23 -2.71
CA VAL A 338 -1.93 23.07 -2.90
C VAL A 338 -1.74 23.94 -4.14
N ILE A 339 -2.57 23.71 -5.14
CA ILE A 339 -2.48 24.40 -6.42
C ILE A 339 -3.36 25.64 -6.42
N HIS A 340 -4.57 25.53 -5.86
CA HIS A 340 -5.48 26.65 -5.69
C HIS A 340 -6.31 26.44 -4.42
N SER A 341 -6.69 27.53 -3.77
CA SER A 341 -7.65 27.46 -2.68
C SER A 341 -8.48 28.73 -2.61
N GLU A 342 -9.78 28.55 -2.48
CA GLU A 342 -10.73 29.63 -2.24
C GLU A 342 -11.46 29.38 -0.92
N ARG A 343 -11.72 30.45 -0.18
CA ARG A 343 -12.44 30.38 1.11
C ARG A 343 -13.54 31.44 1.16
N LEU A 344 -14.74 31.02 1.50
CA LEU A 344 -15.91 31.88 1.67
C LEU A 344 -16.29 32.00 3.14
N LYS A 345 -16.67 33.21 3.54
CA LYS A 345 -17.21 33.50 4.87
C LYS A 345 -18.73 33.47 4.83
N LYS A 346 -19.35 32.65 5.68
CA LYS A 346 -20.79 32.63 5.95
C LYS A 346 -21.05 32.86 7.43
N THR A 347 -22.31 33.11 7.76
CA THR A 347 -22.74 33.34 9.13
C THR A 347 -24.05 32.59 9.39
N VAL A 348 -24.11 31.82 10.48
CA VAL A 348 -25.24 30.95 10.84
C VAL A 348 -25.70 31.26 12.25
N ALA A 349 -27.00 31.31 12.50
CA ALA A 349 -27.51 31.74 13.80
C ALA A 349 -27.92 30.60 14.74
N LYS A 350 -28.44 29.48 14.20
CA LYS A 350 -29.28 28.57 15.01
C LYS A 350 -29.26 27.12 14.49
N ASP A 351 -29.64 26.93 13.23
CA ASP A 351 -29.73 25.67 12.50
C ASP A 351 -30.13 25.99 11.06
N GLY A 352 -29.79 25.15 10.10
CA GLY A 352 -30.18 25.34 8.70
C GLY A 352 -29.16 24.83 7.69
N ASN A 353 -29.55 24.87 6.41
CA ASN A 353 -28.69 24.46 5.31
C ASN A 353 -27.99 25.68 4.69
N LEU A 354 -26.68 25.61 4.61
CA LEU A 354 -25.86 26.48 3.77
C LEU A 354 -25.64 25.76 2.44
N THR A 355 -26.17 26.34 1.37
CA THR A 355 -25.82 25.95 0.01
C THR A 355 -24.96 27.04 -0.62
N GLY A 356 -24.12 26.64 -1.56
CA GLY A 356 -23.31 27.58 -2.31
C GLY A 356 -22.47 26.87 -3.35
N VAL A 357 -21.68 27.69 -4.04
CA VAL A 357 -20.86 27.30 -5.17
C VAL A 357 -19.51 27.99 -5.04
N PHE A 358 -18.44 27.27 -5.39
CA PHE A 358 -17.14 27.86 -5.76
C PHE A 358 -16.93 27.70 -7.26
N GLU A 359 -16.31 28.70 -7.88
CA GLU A 359 -15.85 28.65 -9.27
C GLU A 359 -14.34 28.51 -9.25
N LEU A 360 -13.85 27.28 -9.22
CA LEU A 360 -12.41 27.04 -9.13
C LEU A 360 -11.79 27.16 -10.52
N PRO A 361 -10.71 27.93 -10.69
CA PRO A 361 -10.20 28.27 -12.00
C PRO A 361 -9.46 27.09 -12.65
N ASN A 362 -9.65 26.93 -13.96
CA ASN A 362 -8.88 26.00 -14.77
C ASN A 362 -7.48 26.54 -15.09
N THR A 363 -6.59 26.55 -14.10
CA THR A 363 -5.30 27.26 -14.19
C THR A 363 -4.06 26.35 -14.28
N ILE A 364 -4.24 25.03 -14.47
CA ILE A 364 -3.19 24.03 -14.22
C ILE A 364 -2.92 23.19 -15.47
N ASN A 365 -1.63 23.10 -15.83
CA ASN A 365 -1.08 22.46 -17.04
C ASN A 365 -1.33 20.94 -17.11
N ASN A 366 -2.50 20.49 -17.57
CA ASN A 366 -2.78 19.09 -17.94
C ASN A 366 -2.64 18.03 -16.81
N LEU A 367 -2.66 18.44 -15.54
CA LEU A 367 -2.60 17.54 -14.38
C LEU A 367 -3.99 17.26 -13.82
N ASN A 368 -4.28 15.98 -13.54
CA ASN A 368 -5.41 15.60 -12.68
C ASN A 368 -5.22 16.23 -11.30
N THR A 369 -6.31 16.54 -10.60
CA THR A 369 -6.26 17.23 -9.30
C THR A 369 -7.30 16.65 -8.36
N ASN A 370 -7.03 16.67 -7.07
CA ASN A 370 -8.07 16.41 -6.07
C ASN A 370 -8.67 17.72 -5.58
N VAL A 371 -9.99 17.76 -5.43
CA VAL A 371 -10.69 18.87 -4.78
C VAL A 371 -11.16 18.41 -3.42
N GLU A 372 -10.55 18.96 -2.37
CA GLU A 372 -10.99 18.78 -0.99
C GLU A 372 -11.86 19.97 -0.57
N MET A 373 -12.96 19.68 0.13
CA MET A 373 -13.77 20.72 0.76
C MET A 373 -13.71 20.62 2.28
N THR A 374 -13.39 21.72 2.94
CA THR A 374 -13.37 21.81 4.41
C THR A 374 -14.27 22.94 4.91
N VAL A 375 -14.73 22.79 6.15
CA VAL A 375 -15.55 23.77 6.86
C VAL A 375 -14.90 24.07 8.20
N THR A 376 -14.57 25.32 8.46
CA THR A 376 -14.09 25.79 9.76
C THR A 376 -15.22 26.43 10.53
N ILE A 377 -15.55 25.87 11.70
CA ILE A 377 -16.56 26.37 12.62
C ILE A 377 -16.03 26.30 14.06
N LEU A 378 -16.28 27.32 14.88
CA LEU A 378 -15.75 27.42 16.26
C LEU A 378 -14.22 27.31 16.39
N GLY A 379 -13.49 27.56 15.30
CA GLY A 379 -12.04 27.43 15.21
C GLY A 379 -11.55 26.07 14.72
N LYS A 380 -12.40 25.04 14.66
CA LYS A 380 -12.03 23.70 14.18
C LYS A 380 -12.35 23.54 12.70
N GLU A 381 -11.39 23.07 11.91
CA GLU A 381 -11.60 22.64 10.53
C GLU A 381 -12.15 21.19 10.46
N ILE A 382 -13.13 20.97 9.59
CA ILE A 382 -13.85 19.70 9.39
C ILE A 382 -13.86 19.39 7.89
N SER A 383 -13.38 18.23 7.47
CA SER A 383 -13.42 17.81 6.06
C SER A 383 -14.82 17.31 5.67
N LEU A 384 -15.29 17.73 4.49
CA LEU A 384 -16.51 17.22 3.86
C LEU A 384 -16.23 16.10 2.85
N GLY A 385 -14.95 15.77 2.65
CA GLY A 385 -14.49 14.78 1.69
C GLY A 385 -13.59 15.37 0.59
N THR A 386 -13.12 14.48 -0.27
CA THR A 386 -12.29 14.79 -1.44
C THR A 386 -12.90 14.12 -2.67
N GLN A 387 -12.91 14.83 -3.81
CA GLN A 387 -13.32 14.26 -5.10
C GLN A 387 -12.20 14.46 -6.13
N PRO A 388 -11.91 13.44 -6.96
CA PRO A 388 -10.94 13.58 -8.05
C PRO A 388 -11.55 14.44 -9.17
N MET A 389 -10.73 15.30 -9.76
CA MET A 389 -11.04 16.02 -10.99
C MET A 389 -10.03 15.62 -12.06
N VAL A 390 -10.53 15.13 -13.19
CA VAL A 390 -9.70 14.60 -14.28
C VAL A 390 -9.59 15.63 -15.40
N ARG A 391 -8.42 15.68 -16.05
CA ARG A 391 -8.20 16.56 -17.21
C ARG A 391 -8.38 15.79 -18.50
N ILE A 392 -9.29 16.29 -19.34
CA ILE A 392 -9.44 15.79 -20.70
C ILE A 392 -8.31 16.39 -21.54
N LYS A 393 -7.43 15.53 -22.04
CA LYS A 393 -6.27 15.95 -22.86
C LYS A 393 -6.72 16.26 -24.29
N GLY A 394 -6.24 17.39 -24.82
CA GLY A 394 -6.44 17.73 -26.23
C GLY A 394 -5.58 16.86 -27.15
N THR A 395 -6.09 16.62 -28.36
CA THR A 395 -5.36 15.91 -29.41
C THR A 395 -4.23 16.79 -29.97
N GLY A 396 -3.01 16.29 -29.94
CA GLY A 396 -1.86 16.91 -30.60
C GLY A 396 -1.60 16.33 -31.99
N SER A 397 -0.73 17.00 -32.76
CA SER A 397 -0.31 16.54 -34.09
C SER A 397 0.82 15.51 -34.06
N GLU A 398 1.66 15.52 -33.02
CA GLU A 398 2.74 14.54 -32.87
C GLU A 398 2.18 13.16 -32.52
N PRO A 399 2.77 12.05 -33.02
CA PRO A 399 2.25 10.70 -32.83
C PRO A 399 1.92 10.36 -31.38
N GLU A 400 2.79 10.71 -30.43
CA GLU A 400 2.60 10.45 -28.99
C GLU A 400 1.57 11.35 -28.31
N ASN A 401 1.03 12.34 -29.04
CA ASN A 401 -0.05 13.21 -28.59
C ASN A 401 -1.34 12.99 -29.40
N GLN A 402 -1.34 12.09 -30.39
CA GLN A 402 -2.54 11.70 -31.14
C GLN A 402 -3.42 10.78 -30.28
N LEU A 403 -4.24 11.40 -29.45
CA LEU A 403 -5.27 10.76 -28.64
C LEU A 403 -6.58 11.54 -28.70
N ILE A 404 -7.70 10.83 -28.64
CA ILE A 404 -9.03 11.35 -28.37
C ILE A 404 -9.39 10.89 -26.96
N ASP A 405 -9.34 11.80 -26.00
CA ASP A 405 -9.69 11.53 -24.61
C ASP A 405 -11.21 11.51 -24.49
N LEU A 406 -11.73 10.34 -24.11
CA LEU A 406 -13.17 10.08 -24.02
C LEU A 406 -13.66 10.08 -22.57
N MET A 407 -12.83 10.49 -21.59
CA MET A 407 -13.28 10.77 -20.22
C MET A 407 -14.27 11.94 -20.20
N GLY A 408 -15.26 11.92 -19.30
CA GLY A 408 -16.20 13.02 -19.11
C GLY A 408 -17.66 12.61 -19.17
N ASP A 409 -18.52 13.50 -19.70
CA ASP A 409 -19.96 13.32 -19.81
C ASP A 409 -20.37 12.18 -20.75
N TRP A 410 -20.98 11.14 -20.21
CA TRP A 410 -21.63 10.06 -20.98
C TRP A 410 -23.12 9.98 -20.65
N LYS A 411 -23.92 9.61 -21.63
CA LYS A 411 -25.34 9.28 -21.45
C LYS A 411 -25.49 7.87 -20.94
N PHE A 412 -26.25 7.67 -19.88
CA PHE A 412 -26.33 6.38 -19.19
C PHE A 412 -27.75 5.92 -18.90
N ASN A 413 -27.97 4.61 -19.09
CA ASN A 413 -29.22 3.97 -18.72
C ASN A 413 -29.02 2.49 -18.35
N ALA A 414 -29.30 2.15 -17.09
CA ALA A 414 -29.45 0.78 -16.62
C ALA A 414 -30.83 0.24 -17.06
N TYR A 415 -30.88 -0.33 -18.27
CA TYR A 415 -32.13 -0.51 -18.98
C TYR A 415 -32.79 -1.90 -18.76
N LYS A 416 -32.03 -2.91 -18.31
CA LYS A 416 -32.54 -4.28 -18.18
C LYS A 416 -31.89 -5.02 -17.00
N PRO A 417 -32.65 -5.53 -16.00
CA PRO A 417 -32.07 -6.34 -14.92
C PRO A 417 -31.48 -7.66 -15.47
N TYR A 418 -30.59 -8.30 -14.71
CA TYR A 418 -29.90 -9.52 -15.14
C TYR A 418 -30.87 -10.71 -15.30
N THR A 419 -31.47 -10.82 -16.48
CA THR A 419 -32.46 -11.82 -16.85
C THR A 419 -32.29 -12.23 -18.32
N ASN A 420 -32.80 -13.41 -18.66
CA ASN A 420 -32.80 -13.91 -20.04
C ASN A 420 -33.95 -13.33 -20.90
N GLU A 421 -34.76 -12.44 -20.34
CA GLU A 421 -35.85 -11.81 -21.09
C GLU A 421 -35.27 -10.83 -22.14
N PRO A 422 -35.76 -10.88 -23.40
CA PRO A 422 -35.31 -9.97 -24.44
C PRO A 422 -35.82 -8.55 -24.18
N HIS A 423 -34.97 -7.56 -24.46
CA HIS A 423 -35.32 -6.15 -24.41
C HIS A 423 -34.99 -5.47 -25.75
N GLU A 424 -35.73 -4.43 -26.14
CA GLU A 424 -35.52 -3.75 -27.42
C GLU A 424 -34.09 -3.18 -27.54
N LEU A 425 -33.57 -2.61 -26.46
CA LEU A 425 -32.20 -2.08 -26.36
C LEU A 425 -31.10 -3.15 -26.30
N ASP A 426 -31.42 -4.44 -26.41
CA ASP A 426 -30.38 -5.47 -26.63
C ASP A 426 -29.79 -5.40 -28.05
N LYS A 427 -30.46 -4.68 -28.98
CA LYS A 427 -30.00 -4.48 -30.36
C LYS A 427 -29.46 -3.05 -30.54
N ILE A 428 -28.23 -2.93 -31.04
CA ILE A 428 -27.59 -1.64 -31.30
C ILE A 428 -28.39 -0.76 -32.28
N ASP A 429 -29.10 -1.35 -33.24
CA ASP A 429 -29.92 -0.62 -34.22
C ASP A 429 -31.06 0.19 -33.56
N ASN A 430 -31.46 -0.16 -32.33
CA ASN A 430 -32.50 0.56 -31.58
C ASN A 430 -31.93 1.67 -30.69
N LEU A 431 -30.61 1.85 -30.64
CA LEU A 431 -29.93 2.86 -29.82
C LEU A 431 -29.72 4.15 -30.64
N THR A 432 -30.81 4.81 -31.04
CA THR A 432 -30.79 6.03 -31.84
C THR A 432 -30.63 7.29 -30.98
N GLU A 433 -30.19 8.41 -31.57
CA GLU A 433 -29.92 9.68 -30.84
C GLU A 433 -31.14 10.20 -30.07
N ASP A 434 -32.35 10.06 -30.61
CA ASP A 434 -33.59 10.43 -29.94
C ASP A 434 -33.90 9.56 -28.70
N VAL A 435 -33.39 8.33 -28.67
CA VAL A 435 -33.53 7.44 -27.50
C VAL A 435 -32.58 7.86 -26.39
N TRP A 436 -31.28 7.94 -26.68
CA TRP A 436 -30.25 8.10 -25.64
C TRP A 436 -30.01 9.56 -25.22
N SER A 437 -30.36 10.56 -26.05
CA SER A 437 -30.16 11.98 -25.70
C SER A 437 -30.94 12.43 -24.47
N SER A 438 -32.07 11.78 -24.19
CA SER A 438 -32.92 12.01 -23.02
C SER A 438 -32.39 11.41 -21.72
N TRP A 439 -31.35 10.57 -21.79
CA TRP A 439 -30.80 9.88 -20.63
C TRP A 439 -30.00 10.83 -19.72
N GLU A 440 -29.82 10.36 -18.49
CA GLU A 440 -28.99 11.03 -17.50
C GLU A 440 -27.53 11.09 -17.95
N THR A 441 -26.83 12.13 -17.51
CA THR A 441 -25.41 12.33 -17.83
C THR A 441 -24.59 11.92 -16.62
N VAL A 442 -23.61 11.04 -16.83
CA VAL A 442 -22.74 10.47 -15.80
C VAL A 442 -21.27 10.58 -16.20
N GLN A 443 -20.37 10.29 -15.26
CA GLN A 443 -18.91 10.34 -15.45
C GLN A 443 -18.29 8.96 -15.17
N PRO A 444 -18.23 8.05 -16.16
CA PRO A 444 -17.65 6.73 -15.97
C PRO A 444 -16.11 6.77 -15.93
N GLY A 445 -15.49 5.68 -15.47
CA GLY A 445 -14.03 5.53 -15.41
C GLY A 445 -13.37 6.19 -14.19
N LEU A 446 -14.17 6.70 -13.24
CA LEU A 446 -13.70 7.39 -12.02
C LEU A 446 -13.94 6.60 -10.73
N GLY A 447 -14.61 5.45 -10.80
CA GLY A 447 -14.89 4.58 -9.66
C GLY A 447 -16.11 3.69 -9.88
N TRP A 448 -16.35 2.79 -8.92
CA TRP A 448 -17.54 1.94 -8.87
C TRP A 448 -18.83 2.76 -8.83
N TRP A 449 -19.96 2.17 -9.24
CA TRP A 449 -21.26 2.79 -9.03
C TRP A 449 -21.49 3.12 -7.56
N SER A 450 -21.87 4.37 -7.29
CA SER A 450 -22.41 4.82 -6.02
C SER A 450 -23.94 4.80 -6.07
N ALA A 451 -24.58 4.89 -4.89
CA ALA A 451 -26.04 4.96 -4.81
C ALA A 451 -26.63 6.18 -5.55
N ASP A 452 -25.84 7.23 -5.75
CA ASP A 452 -26.20 8.46 -6.46
C ASP A 452 -25.59 8.57 -7.86
N PHE A 453 -25.02 7.49 -8.40
CA PHE A 453 -24.39 7.52 -9.74
C PHE A 453 -25.38 7.81 -10.87
N ALA A 454 -26.56 7.18 -10.83
CA ALA A 454 -27.65 7.43 -11.77
C ALA A 454 -29.00 6.98 -11.19
N GLU A 455 -30.07 7.71 -11.51
CA GLU A 455 -31.45 7.39 -11.09
C GLU A 455 -31.90 6.02 -11.59
N SER A 456 -31.46 5.61 -12.79
CA SER A 456 -31.81 4.31 -13.38
C SER A 456 -31.30 3.10 -12.58
N LEU A 457 -30.32 3.28 -11.69
CA LEU A 457 -29.86 2.24 -10.75
C LEU A 457 -30.78 2.10 -9.53
N GLY A 458 -31.72 3.02 -9.32
CA GLY A 458 -32.69 2.98 -8.22
C GLY A 458 -32.05 3.10 -6.83
N GLY A 459 -30.91 3.78 -6.72
CA GLY A 459 -30.18 3.91 -5.45
C GLY A 459 -29.37 2.68 -5.04
N ASN A 460 -29.22 1.67 -5.92
CA ASN A 460 -28.49 0.45 -5.63
C ASN A 460 -27.10 0.44 -6.30
N PRO A 461 -26.00 0.63 -5.54
CA PRO A 461 -24.64 0.56 -6.11
C PRO A 461 -24.26 -0.84 -6.60
N ASN A 462 -24.93 -1.88 -6.11
CA ASN A 462 -24.72 -3.29 -6.48
C ASN A 462 -25.81 -3.77 -7.46
N TRP A 463 -26.23 -2.89 -8.38
CA TRP A 463 -27.29 -3.20 -9.33
C TRP A 463 -26.83 -4.26 -10.34
N THR A 464 -27.67 -5.27 -10.59
CA THR A 464 -27.34 -6.36 -11.52
C THR A 464 -28.20 -6.30 -12.79
N GLY A 465 -27.55 -6.24 -13.95
CA GLY A 465 -28.18 -6.23 -15.25
C GLY A 465 -27.31 -5.66 -16.36
N TYR A 466 -27.97 -5.14 -17.39
CA TYR A 466 -27.36 -4.56 -18.57
C TYR A 466 -27.57 -3.04 -18.60
N ALA A 467 -26.50 -2.32 -18.90
CA ALA A 467 -26.52 -0.87 -19.02
C ALA A 467 -25.84 -0.41 -20.30
N TRP A 468 -26.23 0.78 -20.78
CA TRP A 468 -25.59 1.47 -21.89
C TRP A 468 -24.92 2.75 -21.41
N TYR A 469 -23.72 3.00 -21.93
CA TYR A 469 -23.05 4.29 -21.94
C TYR A 469 -22.97 4.77 -23.38
N VAL A 470 -23.36 6.02 -23.67
CA VAL A 470 -23.29 6.59 -25.02
C VAL A 470 -22.69 7.99 -24.99
N ARG A 471 -21.82 8.29 -25.94
CA ARG A 471 -21.22 9.62 -26.07
C ARG A 471 -20.91 9.95 -27.52
N ASP A 472 -21.00 11.23 -27.85
CA ASP A 472 -20.49 11.78 -29.09
C ASP A 472 -19.11 12.40 -28.90
N PHE A 473 -18.26 12.30 -29.93
CA PHE A 473 -16.97 12.97 -29.98
C PHE A 473 -16.66 13.42 -31.41
N GLU A 474 -15.85 14.47 -31.52
CA GLU A 474 -15.35 14.98 -32.80
C GLU A 474 -13.98 14.39 -33.09
N LEU A 475 -13.73 13.99 -34.34
CA LEU A 475 -12.46 13.45 -34.79
C LEU A 475 -11.81 14.39 -35.82
N PRO A 476 -10.58 14.88 -35.60
CA PRO A 476 -9.85 15.68 -36.58
C PRO A 476 -9.56 14.92 -37.89
N ASP A 477 -9.45 15.65 -39.01
CA ASP A 477 -9.09 15.06 -40.31
C ASP A 477 -7.69 14.42 -40.29
N GLU A 478 -6.76 15.06 -39.58
CA GLU A 478 -5.35 14.66 -39.47
C GLU A 478 -5.04 13.62 -38.37
N PHE A 479 -6.05 12.99 -37.77
CA PHE A 479 -5.84 11.97 -36.74
C PHE A 479 -5.20 10.69 -37.31
N ALA A 480 -4.49 9.93 -36.48
CA ALA A 480 -3.91 8.64 -36.88
C ALA A 480 -4.98 7.72 -37.49
N SER A 481 -4.62 7.00 -38.56
CA SER A 481 -5.49 6.01 -39.20
C SER A 481 -4.97 4.58 -39.13
N GLU A 482 -3.75 4.39 -38.64
CA GLU A 482 -3.08 3.10 -38.56
C GLU A 482 -2.85 2.70 -37.11
N GLY A 483 -3.08 1.42 -36.79
CA GLY A 483 -2.76 0.85 -35.47
C GLY A 483 -3.55 1.45 -34.31
N LEU A 484 -4.73 2.01 -34.55
CA LEU A 484 -5.52 2.66 -33.50
C LEU A 484 -5.91 1.69 -32.39
N LEU A 485 -5.82 2.18 -31.16
CA LEU A 485 -6.20 1.46 -29.95
C LEU A 485 -7.35 2.19 -29.27
N LEU A 486 -8.42 1.45 -28.96
CA LEU A 486 -9.53 1.91 -28.13
C LEU A 486 -9.33 1.35 -26.73
N ALA A 487 -8.92 2.22 -25.80
CA ALA A 487 -8.79 1.88 -24.40
C ALA A 487 -10.07 2.30 -23.66
N LEU A 488 -10.69 1.36 -22.94
CA LEU A 488 -11.86 1.63 -22.11
C LEU A 488 -11.57 1.35 -20.62
N GLY A 489 -10.31 1.21 -20.20
CA GLY A 489 -9.99 0.95 -18.79
C GLY A 489 -10.62 -0.35 -18.26
N LYS A 490 -11.25 -0.32 -17.08
CA LYS A 490 -11.79 -1.53 -16.43
C LYS A 490 -13.28 -1.46 -16.12
N PHE A 491 -13.93 -2.60 -16.36
CA PHE A 491 -15.34 -2.87 -16.06
C PHE A 491 -15.44 -4.02 -15.08
N ASP A 492 -16.49 -4.01 -14.26
CA ASP A 492 -16.73 -5.08 -13.28
C ASP A 492 -16.83 -6.47 -13.94
N GLU A 493 -17.61 -6.65 -15.01
CA GLU A 493 -17.72 -7.97 -15.62
C GLU A 493 -17.51 -7.93 -17.12
N ALA A 494 -18.49 -7.50 -17.91
CA ALA A 494 -18.42 -7.65 -19.35
C ALA A 494 -18.86 -6.40 -20.09
N ASP A 495 -18.31 -6.21 -21.29
CA ASP A 495 -18.61 -5.10 -22.16
C ASP A 495 -18.60 -5.48 -23.65
N ALA A 496 -19.34 -4.70 -24.43
CA ALA A 496 -19.28 -4.68 -25.88
C ALA A 496 -19.35 -3.23 -26.35
N VAL A 497 -18.39 -2.83 -27.18
CA VAL A 497 -18.27 -1.46 -27.67
C VAL A 497 -18.61 -1.36 -29.14
N TYR A 498 -19.30 -0.28 -29.48
CA TYR A 498 -19.78 0.06 -30.80
C TYR A 498 -19.37 1.47 -31.16
N VAL A 499 -18.88 1.67 -32.37
CA VAL A 499 -18.54 2.98 -32.94
C VAL A 499 -19.38 3.17 -34.19
N ASN A 500 -20.13 4.27 -34.26
CA ASN A 500 -21.07 4.60 -35.34
C ASN A 500 -22.01 3.43 -35.67
N GLY A 501 -22.53 2.76 -34.62
CA GLY A 501 -23.46 1.62 -34.71
C GLY A 501 -22.82 0.27 -35.07
N LYS A 502 -21.51 0.22 -35.35
CA LYS A 502 -20.79 -1.00 -35.70
C LYS A 502 -19.94 -1.50 -34.53
N LYS A 503 -19.90 -2.81 -34.30
CA LYS A 503 -19.14 -3.41 -33.20
C LYS A 503 -17.63 -3.19 -33.42
N ALA A 504 -16.96 -2.65 -32.42
CA ALA A 504 -15.51 -2.40 -32.42
C ALA A 504 -14.73 -3.40 -31.53
N GLY A 505 -15.37 -3.92 -30.47
CA GLY A 505 -14.73 -4.84 -29.53
C GLY A 505 -15.72 -5.43 -28.52
N ALA A 506 -15.30 -6.46 -27.79
CA ALA A 506 -16.05 -7.01 -26.65
C ALA A 506 -15.17 -7.89 -25.77
N THR A 507 -15.50 -7.92 -24.48
CA THR A 507 -14.95 -8.83 -23.48
C THR A 507 -16.10 -9.38 -22.63
N GLY A 508 -16.21 -10.70 -22.51
CA GLY A 508 -17.30 -11.36 -21.76
C GLY A 508 -18.68 -11.29 -22.43
N ILE A 509 -18.82 -10.60 -23.58
CA ILE A 509 -20.04 -10.54 -24.39
C ILE A 509 -19.83 -11.26 -25.73
N THR A 510 -20.64 -12.31 -25.95
CA THR A 510 -20.63 -13.12 -27.18
C THR A 510 -21.03 -12.33 -28.43
N GLU A 511 -20.82 -12.89 -29.62
CA GLU A 511 -21.25 -12.27 -30.89
C GLU A 511 -22.76 -11.95 -30.92
N ASN A 512 -23.57 -12.80 -30.30
CA ASN A 512 -25.02 -12.62 -30.21
C ASN A 512 -25.44 -11.60 -29.12
N GLY A 513 -24.49 -10.96 -28.45
CA GLY A 513 -24.74 -9.95 -27.42
C GLY A 513 -25.14 -10.52 -26.05
N ALA A 514 -24.97 -11.82 -25.82
CA ALA A 514 -25.20 -12.44 -24.51
C ALA A 514 -23.92 -12.43 -23.67
N TYR A 515 -24.05 -12.22 -22.36
CA TYR A 515 -22.98 -12.42 -21.39
C TYR A 515 -22.61 -13.90 -21.30
N ASP A 516 -21.32 -14.20 -21.30
CA ASP A 516 -20.79 -15.58 -21.32
C ASP A 516 -20.54 -16.16 -19.91
N GLY A 517 -20.74 -15.37 -18.85
CA GLY A 517 -20.54 -15.77 -17.46
C GLY A 517 -19.10 -15.62 -16.96
N THR A 518 -18.21 -15.03 -17.75
CA THR A 518 -16.85 -14.71 -17.31
C THR A 518 -16.83 -13.45 -16.45
N ASN A 519 -16.00 -13.40 -15.40
CA ASN A 519 -15.85 -12.23 -14.54
C ASN A 519 -14.44 -11.60 -14.66
N PRO A 520 -14.11 -10.93 -15.78
CA PRO A 520 -12.82 -10.28 -16.00
C PRO A 520 -12.78 -8.86 -15.40
N TRP A 521 -13.12 -8.73 -14.12
CA TRP A 521 -13.14 -7.43 -13.42
C TRP A 521 -11.80 -6.70 -13.48
N ASP A 522 -10.67 -7.42 -13.37
CA ASP A 522 -9.31 -6.85 -13.34
C ASP A 522 -8.59 -6.88 -14.70
N VAL A 523 -9.34 -6.94 -15.81
CA VAL A 523 -8.76 -6.94 -17.16
C VAL A 523 -8.82 -5.55 -17.79
N ASP A 524 -7.71 -5.06 -18.34
CA ASP A 524 -7.74 -3.84 -19.14
C ASP A 524 -8.52 -4.08 -20.45
N ARG A 525 -9.53 -3.25 -20.73
CA ARG A 525 -10.27 -3.26 -21.98
C ARG A 525 -9.49 -2.46 -23.03
N LEU A 526 -8.74 -3.18 -23.86
CA LEU A 526 -7.97 -2.62 -24.96
C LEU A 526 -8.34 -3.34 -26.26
N TYR A 527 -8.89 -2.59 -27.22
CA TYR A 527 -9.31 -3.12 -28.51
C TYR A 527 -8.54 -2.47 -29.64
N HIS A 528 -8.18 -3.25 -30.67
CA HIS A 528 -7.76 -2.67 -31.94
C HIS A 528 -8.97 -2.05 -32.62
N LEU A 529 -8.86 -0.78 -32.97
CA LEU A 529 -9.93 -0.04 -33.62
C LEU A 529 -9.69 0.03 -35.12
N ASP A 530 -10.60 -0.56 -35.89
CA ASP A 530 -10.63 -0.41 -37.34
C ASP A 530 -10.98 1.05 -37.68
N SER A 531 -10.03 1.77 -38.30
CA SER A 531 -10.18 3.17 -38.67
C SER A 531 -11.32 3.41 -39.65
N SER A 532 -11.79 2.40 -40.39
CA SER A 532 -12.95 2.52 -41.28
C SER A 532 -14.29 2.66 -40.53
N LEU A 533 -14.30 2.45 -39.21
CA LEU A 533 -15.47 2.72 -38.36
C LEU A 533 -15.61 4.21 -38.04
N LEU A 534 -14.58 5.01 -38.25
CA LEU A 534 -14.51 6.41 -37.86
C LEU A 534 -14.85 7.37 -39.02
N ASN A 535 -15.54 8.46 -38.68
CA ASN A 535 -15.77 9.61 -39.54
C ASN A 535 -14.67 10.65 -39.25
N TYR A 536 -13.63 10.71 -40.08
CA TYR A 536 -12.59 11.75 -39.98
C TYR A 536 -13.15 13.12 -40.37
N GLY A 537 -12.72 14.15 -39.67
CA GLY A 537 -13.19 15.53 -39.88
C GLY A 537 -14.60 15.81 -39.38
N GLY A 538 -15.14 14.97 -38.49
CA GLY A 538 -16.50 15.16 -38.01
C GLY A 538 -16.92 14.28 -36.83
N LYS A 539 -18.24 14.30 -36.61
CA LYS A 539 -18.89 13.68 -35.46
C LYS A 539 -18.90 12.16 -35.55
N ASN A 540 -18.58 11.54 -34.42
CA ASN A 540 -18.65 10.11 -34.18
C ASN A 540 -19.47 9.84 -32.92
N THR A 541 -20.13 8.68 -32.87
CA THR A 541 -20.84 8.20 -31.68
C THR A 541 -20.22 6.89 -31.22
N ILE A 542 -19.89 6.82 -29.93
CA ILE A 542 -19.44 5.59 -29.27
C ILE A 542 -20.49 5.14 -28.25
N ALA A 543 -20.77 3.84 -28.23
CA ALA A 543 -21.68 3.22 -27.29
C ALA A 543 -21.03 1.98 -26.67
N VAL A 544 -21.07 1.89 -25.34
CA VAL A 544 -20.58 0.73 -24.58
C VAL A 544 -21.76 0.10 -23.87
N ARG A 545 -22.03 -1.16 -24.22
CA ARG A 545 -22.98 -2.00 -23.49
C ARG A 545 -22.22 -2.78 -22.45
N MET A 546 -22.68 -2.78 -21.21
CA MET A 546 -22.09 -3.61 -20.17
C MET A 546 -23.09 -4.62 -19.62
N ALA A 547 -22.59 -5.69 -19.01
CA ALA A 547 -23.34 -6.61 -18.17
C ALA A 547 -22.71 -6.68 -16.78
N ASN A 548 -23.57 -6.76 -15.76
CA ASN A 548 -23.20 -7.01 -14.37
C ASN A 548 -24.15 -8.05 -13.76
N SER A 549 -23.61 -9.09 -13.17
CA SER A 549 -24.34 -10.26 -12.68
C SER A 549 -24.33 -10.36 -11.17
N SER A 550 -23.32 -9.81 -10.49
CA SER A 550 -23.21 -9.80 -9.03
C SER A 550 -22.15 -8.81 -8.52
N GLY A 551 -22.21 -8.46 -7.24
CA GLY A 551 -21.14 -7.68 -6.60
C GLY A 551 -21.32 -6.18 -6.76
N GLY A 552 -20.21 -5.46 -6.97
CA GLY A 552 -20.21 -4.04 -7.32
C GLY A 552 -20.82 -3.84 -8.70
N GLY A 553 -20.52 -2.73 -9.36
CA GLY A 553 -20.88 -2.57 -10.76
C GLY A 553 -20.28 -1.32 -11.37
N GLY A 554 -20.23 -1.32 -12.70
CA GLY A 554 -19.89 -0.15 -13.49
C GLY A 554 -18.51 -0.17 -14.13
N TRP A 555 -18.16 1.00 -14.65
CA TRP A 555 -16.93 1.30 -15.34
C TRP A 555 -16.02 2.05 -14.36
N TYR A 556 -15.17 1.32 -13.66
CA TYR A 556 -14.57 1.81 -12.41
C TYR A 556 -13.15 2.37 -12.56
N GLU A 557 -12.48 2.16 -13.70
CA GLU A 557 -11.13 2.65 -13.93
C GLU A 557 -10.96 3.10 -15.40
N GLY A 558 -10.25 4.21 -15.62
CA GLY A 558 -9.75 4.63 -16.93
C GLY A 558 -8.31 4.12 -17.19
N PRO A 559 -7.60 4.62 -18.22
CA PRO A 559 -8.00 5.68 -19.13
C PRO A 559 -9.04 5.23 -20.16
N VAL A 560 -9.79 6.20 -20.68
CA VAL A 560 -10.86 5.99 -21.67
C VAL A 560 -10.58 6.87 -22.89
N GLY A 561 -10.33 6.27 -24.06
CA GLY A 561 -9.99 7.05 -25.25
C GLY A 561 -9.55 6.22 -26.46
N ILE A 562 -9.36 6.92 -27.58
CA ILE A 562 -8.76 6.37 -28.80
C ILE A 562 -7.34 6.90 -28.90
N TYR A 563 -6.37 6.02 -29.12
CA TYR A 563 -4.95 6.35 -29.08
C TYR A 563 -4.26 5.85 -30.34
N SER A 564 -3.29 6.61 -30.84
CA SER A 564 -2.20 6.03 -31.60
C SER A 564 -1.38 5.07 -30.71
N PRO A 565 -0.61 4.11 -31.25
CA PRO A 565 0.28 3.28 -30.45
C PRO A 565 1.26 4.09 -29.57
N ALA A 566 1.83 5.16 -30.10
CA ALA A 566 2.76 6.03 -29.36
C ALA A 566 2.04 6.75 -28.19
N ALA A 567 0.83 7.29 -28.44
CA ALA A 567 0.08 7.98 -27.40
C ALA A 567 -0.39 7.02 -26.30
N TYR A 568 -0.77 5.79 -26.65
CA TYR A 568 -1.12 4.75 -25.68
C TYR A 568 0.09 4.35 -24.83
N ASN A 569 1.26 4.12 -25.45
CA ASN A 569 2.49 3.82 -24.73
C ASN A 569 2.83 4.94 -23.74
N LYS A 570 2.75 6.21 -24.18
CA LYS A 570 2.96 7.37 -23.30
C LYS A 570 1.98 7.38 -22.12
N ALA A 571 0.70 7.05 -22.36
CA ALA A 571 -0.31 6.97 -21.30
C ALA A 571 -0.07 5.80 -20.33
N LYS A 572 0.55 4.71 -20.78
CA LYS A 572 0.94 3.55 -19.96
C LYS A 572 2.34 3.65 -19.34
N GLY A 573 3.07 4.75 -19.58
CA GLY A 573 4.45 4.92 -19.11
C GLY A 573 5.47 4.04 -19.86
N LEU A 574 5.10 3.47 -21.00
CA LEU A 574 5.96 2.68 -21.88
C LEU A 574 6.76 3.59 -22.83
N PRO A 575 7.87 3.10 -23.42
CA PRO A 575 8.59 3.79 -24.49
C PRO A 575 7.67 4.21 -25.64
N TYR A 576 7.67 5.52 -25.96
CA TYR A 576 6.73 6.12 -26.91
C TYR A 576 7.38 7.03 -27.96
N GLU A 577 8.60 7.49 -27.72
CA GLU A 577 9.31 8.35 -28.67
C GLU A 577 9.75 7.51 -29.88
N ILE A 578 9.34 7.88 -31.08
CA ILE A 578 9.65 7.11 -32.29
C ILE A 578 11.15 7.19 -32.60
N ALA A 579 11.80 6.05 -32.84
CA ALA A 579 13.22 5.98 -33.15
C ALA A 579 13.54 6.62 -34.53
N PRO A 580 14.77 7.16 -34.73
CA PRO A 580 15.19 7.67 -36.03
C PRO A 580 15.07 6.59 -37.13
N ILE A 581 14.69 6.99 -38.37
CA ILE A 581 14.42 6.09 -39.50
C ILE A 581 15.51 5.02 -39.67
N ARG A 582 16.79 5.43 -39.65
CA ARG A 582 17.93 4.50 -39.77
C ARG A 582 17.93 3.40 -38.70
N ILE A 583 17.56 3.74 -37.46
CA ILE A 583 17.48 2.76 -36.37
C ILE A 583 16.28 1.85 -36.57
N GLN A 584 15.13 2.40 -36.99
CA GLN A 584 13.97 1.57 -37.31
C GLN A 584 14.31 0.55 -38.39
N GLU A 585 15.04 0.95 -39.43
CA GLU A 585 15.49 0.05 -40.52
C GLU A 585 16.38 -1.07 -39.97
N LEU A 586 17.39 -0.74 -39.15
CA LEU A 586 18.28 -1.74 -38.55
C LEU A 586 17.53 -2.74 -37.68
N VAL A 587 16.63 -2.26 -36.81
CA VAL A 587 15.84 -3.14 -35.92
C VAL A 587 14.88 -4.01 -36.73
N LYS A 588 14.17 -3.43 -37.71
CA LYS A 588 13.26 -4.16 -38.60
C LYS A 588 14.00 -5.20 -39.45
N GLU A 589 15.21 -4.90 -39.92
CA GLU A 589 16.07 -5.83 -40.64
C GLU A 589 16.46 -7.02 -39.75
N THR A 590 16.94 -6.77 -38.52
CA THR A 590 17.26 -7.85 -37.57
C THR A 590 16.04 -8.71 -37.24
N VAL A 591 14.87 -8.12 -36.99
CA VAL A 591 13.64 -8.90 -36.72
C VAL A 591 13.21 -9.70 -37.96
N SER A 592 13.36 -9.15 -39.15
CA SER A 592 13.08 -9.87 -40.40
C SER A 592 14.01 -11.07 -40.57
N GLN A 593 15.29 -10.91 -40.22
CA GLN A 593 16.28 -11.99 -40.22
C GLN A 593 15.93 -13.07 -39.17
N GLN A 594 15.53 -12.66 -37.96
CA GLN A 594 15.05 -13.56 -36.91
C GLN A 594 13.85 -14.39 -37.38
N ASN A 595 12.86 -13.74 -37.99
CA ASN A 595 11.69 -14.42 -38.54
C ASN A 595 12.09 -15.41 -39.63
N ALA A 596 12.98 -15.03 -40.55
CA ALA A 596 13.48 -15.93 -41.58
C ALA A 596 14.22 -17.15 -41.01
N TYR A 597 14.94 -17.00 -39.88
CA TYR A 597 15.55 -18.13 -39.19
C TYR A 597 14.52 -19.09 -38.60
N LEU A 598 13.44 -18.58 -38.00
CA LEU A 598 12.35 -19.41 -37.49
C LEU A 598 11.61 -20.15 -38.63
N GLU A 599 11.36 -19.47 -39.75
CA GLU A 599 10.76 -20.07 -40.96
C GLU A 599 11.65 -21.16 -41.58
N ALA A 600 12.97 -20.99 -41.50
CA ALA A 600 13.96 -21.97 -41.93
C ALA A 600 14.23 -23.08 -40.90
N LEU A 601 13.53 -23.10 -39.76
CA LEU A 601 13.75 -24.01 -38.64
C LEU A 601 15.19 -23.97 -38.07
N ASN A 602 15.84 -22.80 -38.16
CA ASN A 602 17.22 -22.58 -37.76
C ASN A 602 17.32 -21.78 -36.45
N THR A 603 17.23 -22.47 -35.32
CA THR A 603 17.30 -21.86 -33.99
C THR A 603 18.69 -21.33 -33.63
N GLU A 604 19.75 -21.93 -34.16
CA GLU A 604 21.13 -21.45 -33.98
C GLU A 604 21.33 -20.08 -34.65
N GLY A 605 20.79 -19.92 -35.87
CA GLY A 605 20.77 -18.64 -36.57
C GLY A 605 20.00 -17.57 -35.80
N PHE A 606 18.85 -17.93 -35.23
CA PHE A 606 18.09 -17.02 -34.34
C PHE A 606 18.92 -16.65 -33.11
N ALA A 607 19.53 -17.62 -32.42
CA ALA A 607 20.33 -17.38 -31.23
C ALA A 607 21.51 -16.41 -31.46
N ALA A 608 22.12 -16.46 -32.65
CA ALA A 608 23.21 -15.55 -33.03
C ALA A 608 22.79 -14.08 -33.17
N THR A 609 21.49 -13.77 -33.19
CA THR A 609 20.96 -12.39 -33.22
C THR A 609 20.62 -11.84 -31.84
N VAL A 610 20.77 -12.66 -30.79
CA VAL A 610 20.44 -12.34 -29.40
C VAL A 610 21.74 -12.13 -28.63
N ASP A 611 21.80 -11.05 -27.86
CA ASP A 611 22.96 -10.71 -27.05
C ASP A 611 23.18 -11.76 -25.94
N PRO A 612 24.44 -12.15 -25.64
CA PRO A 612 24.71 -13.08 -24.54
C PRO A 612 24.19 -12.61 -23.17
N GLU A 613 24.11 -11.30 -22.94
CA GLU A 613 23.56 -10.71 -21.72
C GLU A 613 22.05 -10.49 -21.80
N TYR A 614 21.37 -11.00 -22.84
CA TYR A 614 19.92 -10.82 -23.00
C TYR A 614 19.16 -11.19 -21.73
N PHE A 615 18.32 -10.27 -21.28
CA PHE A 615 17.38 -10.49 -20.20
C PHE A 615 16.08 -9.73 -20.46
N GLN A 616 14.96 -10.46 -20.53
CA GLN A 616 13.63 -9.87 -20.63
C GLN A 616 12.64 -10.61 -19.73
N SER A 617 12.14 -9.93 -18.70
CA SER A 617 11.09 -10.46 -17.82
C SER A 617 11.34 -11.89 -17.31
N GLY A 618 12.55 -12.17 -16.82
CA GLY A 618 12.94 -13.49 -16.29
C GLY A 618 13.52 -14.45 -17.33
N TYR A 619 13.47 -14.11 -18.62
CA TYR A 619 14.04 -14.91 -19.70
C TYR A 619 15.45 -14.42 -20.00
N ASP A 620 16.43 -15.27 -19.72
CA ASP A 620 17.78 -15.14 -20.28
C ASP A 620 17.81 -15.64 -21.75
N LYS A 621 18.95 -15.42 -22.43
CA LYS A 621 19.14 -15.88 -23.81
C LYS A 621 18.82 -17.37 -23.98
N LYS A 622 19.27 -18.21 -23.03
CA LYS A 622 19.10 -19.67 -23.10
C LYS A 622 17.62 -20.06 -23.07
N ARG A 623 16.84 -19.47 -22.17
CA ARG A 623 15.39 -19.69 -22.07
C ARG A 623 14.67 -19.21 -23.32
N LEU A 624 15.00 -18.02 -23.84
CA LEU A 624 14.41 -17.50 -25.07
C LEU A 624 14.65 -18.45 -26.26
N VAL A 625 15.90 -18.88 -26.47
CA VAL A 625 16.25 -19.77 -27.57
C VAL A 625 15.57 -21.12 -27.44
N ASN A 626 15.50 -21.66 -26.22
CA ASN A 626 14.77 -22.90 -25.95
C ASN A 626 13.27 -22.76 -26.22
N GLU A 627 12.64 -21.65 -25.83
CA GLU A 627 11.23 -21.37 -26.13
C GLU A 627 10.99 -21.37 -27.64
N MET A 628 11.82 -20.65 -28.41
CA MET A 628 11.71 -20.64 -29.87
C MET A 628 11.94 -22.02 -30.47
N SER A 629 12.87 -22.80 -29.93
CA SER A 629 13.15 -24.16 -30.38
C SER A 629 12.01 -25.13 -30.09
N GLU A 630 11.36 -25.04 -28.94
CA GLU A 630 10.19 -25.84 -28.58
C GLU A 630 9.00 -25.48 -29.47
N MET A 631 8.79 -24.18 -29.71
CA MET A 631 7.69 -23.66 -30.52
C MET A 631 7.66 -24.23 -31.94
N ILE A 632 8.83 -24.42 -32.56
CA ILE A 632 8.95 -24.95 -33.93
C ILE A 632 9.34 -26.43 -33.96
N ARG A 633 9.40 -27.11 -32.81
CA ARG A 633 9.86 -28.50 -32.72
C ARG A 633 8.96 -29.42 -33.54
N GLY A 634 9.57 -30.10 -34.51
CA GLY A 634 8.86 -31.07 -35.36
C GLY A 634 7.90 -30.43 -36.37
N ALA A 635 7.90 -29.09 -36.49
CA ALA A 635 7.11 -28.39 -37.49
C ALA A 635 7.61 -28.71 -38.90
N SER A 636 6.69 -28.89 -39.85
CA SER A 636 7.02 -29.06 -41.27
C SER A 636 7.05 -27.72 -42.02
N SER A 637 6.31 -26.74 -41.52
CA SER A 637 6.17 -25.40 -42.08
C SER A 637 5.89 -24.36 -40.99
N VAL A 638 6.62 -23.25 -41.06
CA VAL A 638 6.45 -22.09 -40.18
C VAL A 638 6.40 -20.85 -41.07
N SER A 639 5.49 -19.92 -40.78
CA SER A 639 5.51 -18.56 -41.34
C SER A 639 5.25 -17.53 -40.26
N VAL A 640 5.95 -16.41 -40.31
CA VAL A 640 5.86 -15.34 -39.32
C VAL A 640 5.62 -14.01 -40.04
N LYS A 641 4.58 -13.30 -39.64
CA LYS A 641 4.22 -11.99 -40.20
C LYS A 641 3.95 -10.98 -39.09
N ASP A 642 4.71 -9.89 -39.11
CA ASP A 642 4.50 -8.76 -38.22
C ASP A 642 3.71 -7.65 -38.94
N SER A 643 2.76 -7.02 -38.23
CA SER A 643 1.98 -5.87 -38.69
C SER A 643 1.95 -4.78 -37.62
N VAL A 644 1.55 -3.56 -37.98
CA VAL A 644 1.49 -2.41 -37.06
C VAL A 644 2.85 -2.16 -36.37
N VAL A 645 3.93 -2.24 -37.16
CA VAL A 645 5.31 -2.23 -36.64
C VAL A 645 5.76 -0.82 -36.27
N SER A 646 6.12 -0.62 -35.01
CA SER A 646 6.74 0.61 -34.50
C SER A 646 8.04 0.30 -33.77
N VAL A 647 8.97 1.25 -33.78
CA VAL A 647 10.22 1.16 -33.00
C VAL A 647 10.36 2.43 -32.18
N PHE A 648 10.44 2.27 -30.86
CA PHE A 648 10.47 3.35 -29.89
C PHE A 648 11.82 3.44 -29.20
N ILE A 649 12.20 4.63 -28.74
CA ILE A 649 13.40 4.90 -27.95
C ILE A 649 13.10 4.57 -26.47
N ASP A 650 13.96 3.79 -25.85
CA ASP A 650 13.90 3.42 -24.42
C ASP A 650 15.27 3.64 -23.77
N GLY A 651 15.58 4.87 -23.38
CA GLY A 651 16.90 5.23 -22.88
C GLY A 651 18.01 4.95 -23.91
N ASP A 652 18.84 3.95 -23.64
CA ASP A 652 19.91 3.45 -24.52
C ASP A 652 19.49 2.28 -25.42
N LYS A 653 18.24 1.81 -25.27
CA LYS A 653 17.63 0.71 -26.01
C LYS A 653 16.59 1.21 -27.02
N TYR A 654 16.16 0.29 -27.88
CA TYR A 654 15.10 0.49 -28.86
C TYR A 654 14.06 -0.63 -28.75
N MET A 655 12.83 -0.28 -28.39
CA MET A 655 11.72 -1.22 -28.28
C MET A 655 11.03 -1.39 -29.63
N TYR A 656 11.16 -2.57 -30.24
CA TYR A 656 10.35 -3.03 -31.36
C TYR A 656 8.98 -3.50 -30.85
N GLN A 657 7.90 -2.99 -31.41
CA GLN A 657 6.53 -3.39 -31.10
C GLN A 657 5.79 -3.75 -32.39
N ALA A 658 5.13 -4.91 -32.42
CA ALA A 658 4.34 -5.36 -33.56
C ALA A 658 3.25 -6.36 -33.18
N ASP A 659 2.21 -6.45 -34.01
CA ASP A 659 1.25 -7.54 -33.98
C ASP A 659 1.77 -8.70 -34.85
N ARG A 660 2.25 -9.75 -34.20
CA ARG A 660 2.81 -10.95 -34.83
C ARG A 660 1.75 -12.00 -35.07
N THR A 661 1.57 -12.39 -36.32
CA THR A 661 0.83 -13.59 -36.73
C THR A 661 1.84 -14.68 -37.08
N MET A 662 1.76 -15.82 -36.40
CA MET A 662 2.60 -16.98 -36.67
C MET A 662 1.74 -18.17 -37.02
N ASN A 663 2.07 -18.87 -38.10
CA ASN A 663 1.41 -20.09 -38.53
C ASN A 663 2.39 -21.25 -38.46
N VAL A 664 2.08 -22.26 -37.64
CA VAL A 664 2.86 -23.50 -37.51
C VAL A 664 1.97 -24.66 -37.96
N ASP A 665 2.32 -25.28 -39.08
CA ASP A 665 1.58 -26.41 -39.69
C ASP A 665 0.05 -26.19 -39.79
N GLY A 666 -0.36 -24.97 -40.17
CA GLY A 666 -1.76 -24.59 -40.34
C GLY A 666 -2.41 -24.00 -39.08
N THR A 667 -1.75 -24.04 -37.92
CA THR A 667 -2.24 -23.44 -36.68
C THR A 667 -1.77 -21.99 -36.58
N GLU A 668 -2.70 -21.04 -36.70
CA GLU A 668 -2.41 -19.61 -36.61
C GLU A 668 -2.52 -19.11 -35.16
N THR A 669 -1.52 -18.35 -34.72
CA THR A 669 -1.48 -17.64 -33.45
C THR A 669 -1.23 -16.16 -33.70
N LYS A 670 -1.89 -15.27 -32.95
CA LYS A 670 -1.70 -13.82 -33.01
C LYS A 670 -1.34 -13.30 -31.63
N LYS A 671 -0.27 -12.53 -31.54
CA LYS A 671 0.15 -11.86 -30.30
C LYS A 671 0.82 -10.54 -30.60
N GLN A 672 0.67 -9.57 -29.70
CA GLN A 672 1.55 -8.42 -29.69
C GLN A 672 2.92 -8.85 -29.15
N VAL A 673 4.00 -8.45 -29.82
CA VAL A 673 5.38 -8.70 -29.39
C VAL A 673 6.06 -7.38 -29.08
N GLN A 674 6.86 -7.40 -28.01
CA GLN A 674 7.77 -6.31 -27.63
C GLN A 674 9.16 -6.89 -27.43
N TYR A 675 10.13 -6.40 -28.19
CA TYR A 675 11.52 -6.83 -28.13
C TYR A 675 12.43 -5.61 -28.04
N TYR A 676 13.47 -5.70 -27.21
CA TYR A 676 14.36 -4.58 -26.94
C TYR A 676 15.71 -4.83 -27.57
N PHE A 677 16.23 -3.82 -28.28
CA PHE A 677 17.46 -3.89 -29.04
C PHE A 677 18.45 -2.81 -28.62
N VAL A 678 19.73 -3.11 -28.73
CA VAL A 678 20.82 -2.12 -28.70
C VAL A 678 21.50 -2.08 -30.06
N ILE A 679 22.22 -0.99 -30.34
CA ILE A 679 22.96 -0.82 -31.60
C ILE A 679 24.45 -1.00 -31.34
N GLU A 680 25.01 -2.07 -31.86
CA GLU A 680 26.41 -2.46 -31.66
C GLU A 680 27.11 -2.63 -32.99
N ASN A 681 28.24 -1.93 -33.15
CA ASN A 681 29.03 -1.96 -34.39
C ASN A 681 28.19 -1.72 -35.67
N GLY A 682 27.15 -0.88 -35.55
CA GLY A 682 26.24 -0.54 -36.63
C GLY A 682 25.14 -1.56 -36.93
N LYS A 683 24.92 -2.56 -36.07
CA LYS A 683 23.85 -3.57 -36.18
C LYS A 683 22.93 -3.55 -34.96
N ALA A 684 21.66 -3.90 -35.15
CA ALA A 684 20.75 -4.11 -34.02
C ALA A 684 20.91 -5.53 -33.47
N VAL A 685 21.07 -5.66 -32.15
CA VAL A 685 21.17 -6.92 -31.41
C VAL A 685 20.08 -6.97 -30.36
N MET A 686 19.36 -8.09 -30.25
CA MET A 686 18.28 -8.24 -29.27
C MET A 686 18.87 -8.39 -27.86
N TYR A 687 18.56 -7.44 -26.98
CA TYR A 687 19.19 -7.28 -25.66
C TYR A 687 18.20 -7.47 -24.49
N GLY A 688 16.90 -7.32 -24.74
CA GLY A 688 15.89 -7.43 -23.68
C GLY A 688 15.80 -6.18 -22.80
N ASN A 689 14.72 -6.08 -22.02
CA ASN A 689 14.39 -4.86 -21.28
C ASN A 689 15.23 -4.64 -20.03
N HIS A 690 15.86 -5.69 -19.48
CA HIS A 690 16.55 -5.63 -18.18
C HIS A 690 15.65 -5.06 -17.07
N GLU A 691 14.34 -5.32 -17.15
CA GLU A 691 13.40 -4.90 -16.13
C GLU A 691 13.72 -5.60 -14.80
N ARG A 692 13.60 -4.81 -13.73
CA ARG A 692 13.82 -5.30 -12.37
C ARG A 692 12.55 -5.72 -11.67
N PHE A 693 11.36 -5.53 -12.24
CA PHE A 693 10.09 -5.96 -11.65
C PHE A 693 9.20 -6.60 -12.70
N PHE A 694 9.09 -7.93 -12.69
CA PHE A 694 8.44 -8.69 -13.76
C PHE A 694 7.81 -9.97 -13.24
N THR A 695 6.92 -10.57 -14.05
CA THR A 695 6.32 -11.88 -13.79
C THR A 695 7.03 -12.98 -14.59
N ASP A 696 7.08 -14.17 -14.02
CA ASP A 696 7.55 -15.39 -14.67
C ASP A 696 6.70 -16.59 -14.21
N THR A 697 6.87 -17.75 -14.82
CA THR A 697 6.11 -18.97 -14.48
C THR A 697 7.02 -20.14 -14.17
N PHE A 698 6.51 -21.08 -13.39
CA PHE A 698 7.13 -22.39 -13.19
C PHE A 698 6.08 -23.49 -13.06
N THR A 699 6.50 -24.72 -13.32
CA THR A 699 5.64 -25.89 -13.24
C THR A 699 5.70 -26.52 -11.85
N SER A 700 4.56 -26.64 -11.17
CA SER A 700 4.45 -27.10 -9.78
C SER A 700 3.59 -28.35 -9.66
N LYS A 701 4.09 -29.38 -8.94
CA LYS A 701 3.30 -30.55 -8.55
C LYS A 701 2.46 -30.24 -7.31
N LYS A 702 3.02 -29.46 -6.38
CA LYS A 702 2.36 -29.10 -5.14
C LYS A 702 1.11 -28.24 -5.39
N ALA A 703 1.20 -27.23 -6.25
CA ALA A 703 0.04 -26.43 -6.66
C ALA A 703 -1.05 -27.24 -7.38
N ALA A 704 -0.66 -28.23 -8.20
CA ALA A 704 -1.61 -29.15 -8.83
C ALA A 704 -2.35 -29.99 -7.78
N SER A 705 -1.61 -30.61 -6.87
CA SER A 705 -2.16 -31.40 -5.76
C SER A 705 -3.08 -30.57 -4.87
N ALA A 706 -2.66 -29.37 -4.49
CA ALA A 706 -3.45 -28.41 -3.72
C ALA A 706 -4.76 -28.02 -4.42
N SER A 707 -4.79 -28.07 -5.76
CA SER A 707 -5.95 -27.80 -6.61
C SER A 707 -6.78 -29.06 -6.93
N GLY A 708 -6.45 -30.22 -6.33
CA GLY A 708 -7.11 -31.50 -6.60
C GLY A 708 -6.80 -32.10 -7.98
N MET A 709 -5.70 -31.68 -8.60
CA MET A 709 -5.25 -32.13 -9.93
C MET A 709 -4.08 -33.12 -9.81
N SER A 710 -4.03 -34.11 -10.70
CA SER A 710 -2.85 -34.96 -10.86
C SER A 710 -1.81 -34.30 -11.78
N GLY A 711 -0.53 -34.66 -11.62
CA GLY A 711 0.54 -34.15 -12.47
C GLY A 711 1.08 -32.80 -11.99
N THR A 712 1.11 -31.82 -12.87
CA THR A 712 1.69 -30.49 -12.63
C THR A 712 0.79 -29.38 -13.15
N LYS A 713 0.92 -28.18 -12.57
CA LYS A 713 0.22 -26.97 -12.98
C LYS A 713 1.24 -25.82 -13.08
N GLU A 714 1.05 -24.95 -14.06
CA GLU A 714 1.82 -23.70 -14.13
C GLU A 714 1.38 -22.72 -13.05
N VAL A 715 2.36 -22.14 -12.35
CA VAL A 715 2.18 -21.13 -11.31
C VAL A 715 2.95 -19.89 -11.73
N THR A 716 2.29 -18.74 -11.70
CA THR A 716 2.91 -17.43 -11.91
C THR A 716 3.55 -16.95 -10.61
N TYR A 717 4.67 -16.26 -10.72
CA TYR A 717 5.29 -15.55 -9.61
C TYR A 717 5.88 -14.24 -10.13
N ARG A 718 5.98 -13.25 -9.26
CA ARG A 718 6.58 -11.96 -9.57
C ARG A 718 7.89 -11.78 -8.83
N VAL A 719 8.85 -11.15 -9.47
CA VAL A 719 10.19 -10.92 -8.91
C VAL A 719 10.52 -9.45 -9.02
N TYR A 720 11.07 -8.91 -7.93
CA TYR A 720 11.79 -7.64 -7.90
C TYR A 720 13.29 -7.89 -7.69
N LEU A 721 14.13 -7.27 -8.50
CA LEU A 721 15.59 -7.29 -8.42
C LEU A 721 16.10 -5.91 -7.96
N PRO A 722 17.09 -5.85 -7.04
CA PRO A 722 17.58 -4.58 -6.53
C PRO A 722 18.36 -3.79 -7.61
N PRO A 723 18.46 -2.45 -7.49
CA PRO A 723 19.33 -1.65 -8.36
C PRO A 723 20.77 -2.15 -8.34
N GLY A 724 21.42 -2.21 -9.50
CA GLY A 724 22.78 -2.74 -9.64
C GLY A 724 22.84 -4.26 -9.80
N TYR A 725 21.69 -4.96 -9.94
CA TYR A 725 21.67 -6.41 -10.08
C TYR A 725 22.47 -6.86 -11.31
N PHE A 726 22.21 -6.32 -12.50
CA PHE A 726 22.81 -6.79 -13.76
C PHE A 726 24.30 -6.45 -13.90
N GLU A 727 24.79 -5.46 -13.17
CA GLU A 727 26.15 -4.93 -13.23
C GLU A 727 27.13 -5.65 -12.29
N GLY A 728 26.64 -6.52 -11.40
CA GLY A 728 27.42 -7.11 -10.33
C GLY A 728 27.29 -8.62 -10.17
N GLU A 729 28.12 -9.17 -9.29
CA GLU A 729 28.15 -10.59 -8.90
C GLU A 729 27.63 -10.83 -7.48
N GLU A 730 27.19 -9.76 -6.81
CA GLU A 730 26.62 -9.78 -5.47
C GLU A 730 25.45 -10.78 -5.38
N ARG A 731 25.37 -11.49 -4.24
CA ARG A 731 24.23 -12.31 -3.85
C ARG A 731 23.37 -11.56 -2.84
N TYR A 732 22.07 -11.78 -2.89
CA TYR A 732 21.08 -10.96 -2.22
C TYR A 732 20.19 -11.76 -1.26
N PRO A 733 19.81 -11.18 -0.11
CA PRO A 733 18.71 -11.69 0.70
C PRO A 733 17.40 -11.75 -0.09
N VAL A 734 16.45 -12.60 0.34
CA VAL A 734 15.16 -12.79 -0.36
C VAL A 734 13.98 -12.61 0.59
N VAL A 735 13.01 -11.81 0.18
CA VAL A 735 11.70 -11.69 0.83
C VAL A 735 10.65 -12.44 0.00
N TYR A 736 9.95 -13.40 0.59
CA TYR A 736 8.80 -14.08 -0.01
C TYR A 736 7.51 -13.43 0.47
N MET A 737 6.88 -12.64 -0.39
CA MET A 737 5.69 -11.85 -0.06
C MET A 737 4.42 -12.53 -0.57
N LEU A 738 3.56 -12.95 0.35
CA LEU A 738 2.40 -13.79 0.11
C LEU A 738 1.15 -12.94 -0.06
N HIS A 739 0.34 -13.20 -1.09
CA HIS A 739 -0.84 -12.40 -1.43
C HIS A 739 -2.07 -12.68 -0.53
N GLN A 740 -3.02 -11.74 -0.57
CA GLN A 740 -4.28 -11.75 0.19
C GLN A 740 -5.30 -12.74 -0.37
N PHE A 741 -6.41 -12.93 0.35
CA PHE A 741 -7.55 -13.72 -0.12
C PHE A 741 -8.11 -13.15 -1.43
N ASN A 742 -8.47 -14.02 -2.37
CA ASN A 742 -9.01 -13.64 -3.68
C ASN A 742 -8.14 -12.63 -4.46
N SER A 743 -6.82 -12.79 -4.36
CA SER A 743 -5.82 -11.92 -4.98
C SER A 743 -4.71 -12.74 -5.64
N THR A 744 -3.73 -12.04 -6.21
CA THR A 744 -2.51 -12.59 -6.83
C THR A 744 -1.36 -11.62 -6.58
N SER A 745 -0.16 -11.92 -7.09
CA SER A 745 1.00 -11.02 -7.08
C SER A 745 0.74 -9.64 -7.71
N LYS A 746 -0.31 -9.50 -8.53
CA LYS A 746 -0.72 -8.24 -9.15
C LYS A 746 -1.15 -7.18 -8.13
N SER A 747 -1.73 -7.57 -6.98
CA SER A 747 -2.15 -6.58 -5.97
C SER A 747 -0.98 -5.75 -5.45
N TYR A 748 0.18 -6.37 -5.24
CA TYR A 748 1.38 -5.68 -4.79
C TYR A 748 2.04 -4.82 -5.89
N GLU A 749 1.82 -5.13 -7.17
CA GLU A 749 2.17 -4.21 -8.26
C GLU A 749 1.31 -2.96 -8.20
N ILE A 750 -0.02 -3.12 -8.05
CA ILE A 750 -0.98 -2.02 -7.94
C ILE A 750 -0.66 -1.14 -6.72
N ASP A 751 -0.30 -1.77 -5.60
CA ASP A 751 0.12 -1.07 -4.38
C ASP A 751 1.50 -0.38 -4.52
N GLY A 752 2.24 -0.61 -5.61
CA GLY A 752 3.50 0.08 -5.88
C GLY A 752 4.69 -0.38 -5.03
N VAL A 753 4.69 -1.62 -4.51
CA VAL A 753 5.74 -2.07 -3.56
C VAL A 753 7.15 -2.00 -4.14
N HIS A 754 7.30 -2.18 -5.45
CA HIS A 754 8.58 -2.09 -6.16
C HIS A 754 9.17 -0.66 -6.13
N HIS A 755 8.32 0.37 -6.19
CA HIS A 755 8.75 1.76 -6.00
C HIS A 755 9.21 2.00 -4.56
N LEU A 756 8.48 1.46 -3.58
CA LEU A 756 8.88 1.57 -2.17
C LEU A 756 10.22 0.86 -1.89
N MET A 757 10.48 -0.27 -2.56
CA MET A 757 11.77 -0.96 -2.51
C MET A 757 12.89 -0.10 -3.11
N ASP A 758 12.68 0.47 -4.30
CA ASP A 758 13.67 1.35 -4.95
C ASP A 758 13.95 2.62 -4.13
N GLU A 759 12.91 3.27 -3.62
CA GLU A 759 13.03 4.44 -2.75
C GLU A 759 13.77 4.11 -1.46
N GLY A 760 13.43 3.00 -0.81
CA GLY A 760 14.07 2.54 0.42
C GLY A 760 15.54 2.20 0.20
N ILE A 761 15.88 1.54 -0.91
CA ILE A 761 17.28 1.20 -1.24
C ILE A 761 18.08 2.44 -1.61
N THR A 762 17.51 3.33 -2.43
CA THR A 762 18.19 4.56 -2.88
C THR A 762 18.42 5.54 -1.73
N SER A 763 17.51 5.61 -0.76
CA SER A 763 17.65 6.44 0.44
C SER A 763 18.55 5.83 1.52
N GLY A 764 18.93 4.56 1.39
CA GLY A 764 19.71 3.81 2.39
C GLY A 764 18.90 3.29 3.58
N GLU A 765 17.57 3.42 3.55
CA GLU A 765 16.66 2.85 4.54
C GLU A 765 16.61 1.31 4.46
N LEU A 766 16.76 0.75 3.25
CA LEU A 766 16.76 -0.67 2.96
C LEU A 766 18.09 -1.13 2.34
N GLY A 767 18.64 -2.25 2.82
CA GLY A 767 19.67 -2.99 2.08
C GLY A 767 19.11 -3.62 0.80
N LYS A 768 19.95 -3.74 -0.24
CA LYS A 768 19.63 -4.43 -1.51
C LYS A 768 19.14 -5.85 -1.23
N ARG A 769 18.03 -6.25 -1.86
CA ARG A 769 17.42 -7.58 -1.69
C ARG A 769 16.50 -7.90 -2.86
N ILE A 770 16.23 -9.20 -3.05
CA ILE A 770 15.23 -9.71 -3.97
C ILE A 770 13.89 -9.80 -3.23
N LEU A 771 12.80 -9.51 -3.94
CA LEU A 771 11.44 -9.74 -3.44
C LEU A 771 10.72 -10.67 -4.42
N VAL A 772 10.17 -11.77 -3.91
CA VAL A 772 9.48 -12.82 -4.68
C VAL A 772 8.04 -12.90 -4.20
N ILE A 773 7.09 -12.85 -5.13
CA ILE A 773 5.65 -12.79 -4.85
C ILE A 773 4.98 -13.92 -5.63
N PRO A 774 4.84 -15.13 -5.06
CA PRO A 774 4.18 -16.23 -5.74
C PRO A 774 2.67 -16.04 -5.83
N ASP A 775 2.04 -16.52 -6.91
CA ASP A 775 0.60 -16.69 -6.99
C ASP A 775 0.18 -18.02 -6.38
N SER A 776 -1.06 -18.08 -5.90
CA SER A 776 -1.72 -19.29 -5.42
C SER A 776 -3.21 -19.26 -5.76
N ALA A 777 -3.96 -20.28 -5.34
CA ALA A 777 -5.42 -20.20 -5.43
C ALA A 777 -5.98 -19.08 -4.52
N ALA A 778 -7.11 -18.49 -4.92
CA ALA A 778 -7.83 -17.44 -4.18
C ALA A 778 -8.09 -17.76 -2.69
N THR A 779 -8.17 -19.06 -2.35
CA THR A 779 -8.46 -19.57 -1.01
C THR A 779 -7.35 -20.50 -0.49
N SER A 780 -6.11 -20.30 -0.93
CA SER A 780 -4.97 -21.17 -0.58
C SER A 780 -4.68 -21.22 0.93
N TRP A 781 -4.86 -20.08 1.62
CA TRP A 781 -4.44 -19.87 3.01
C TRP A 781 -2.97 -20.21 3.28
N TRP A 782 -2.14 -20.32 2.22
CA TRP A 782 -0.71 -20.65 2.29
C TRP A 782 -0.40 -21.84 3.20
N ARG A 783 -1.16 -22.93 3.06
CA ARG A 783 -1.08 -24.12 3.92
C ARG A 783 -1.08 -25.42 3.12
N GLY A 784 -0.57 -26.48 3.74
CA GLY A 784 -0.49 -27.80 3.10
C GLY A 784 0.36 -27.73 1.84
N ASP A 785 -0.12 -28.30 0.73
CA ASP A 785 0.65 -28.28 -0.51
C ASP A 785 0.94 -26.84 -1.04
N TRP A 786 0.19 -25.80 -0.64
CA TRP A 786 0.58 -24.42 -0.98
C TRP A 786 1.78 -23.90 -0.17
N GLU A 787 1.95 -24.36 1.07
CA GLU A 787 3.15 -24.10 1.87
C GLU A 787 4.35 -24.85 1.27
N ASP A 788 4.17 -26.14 0.99
CA ASP A 788 5.20 -26.98 0.37
C ASP A 788 5.60 -26.49 -1.03
N MET A 789 4.68 -25.89 -1.79
CA MET A 789 5.01 -25.25 -3.07
C MET A 789 6.03 -24.13 -2.89
N VAL A 790 5.88 -23.33 -1.83
CA VAL A 790 6.82 -22.25 -1.51
C VAL A 790 8.16 -22.84 -1.09
N THR A 791 8.17 -23.80 -0.17
CA THR A 791 9.42 -24.32 0.43
C THR A 791 10.17 -25.30 -0.46
N ASP A 792 9.47 -26.25 -1.07
CA ASP A 792 10.07 -27.41 -1.74
C ASP A 792 10.27 -27.19 -3.24
N GLU A 793 9.56 -26.25 -3.85
CA GLU A 793 9.61 -25.99 -5.30
C GLU A 793 10.09 -24.57 -5.62
N LEU A 794 9.48 -23.53 -5.03
CA LEU A 794 9.82 -22.15 -5.38
C LEU A 794 11.15 -21.69 -4.82
N ILE A 795 11.47 -21.94 -3.53
CA ILE A 795 12.76 -21.54 -2.97
C ILE A 795 13.93 -22.11 -3.80
N PRO A 796 13.99 -23.43 -4.09
CA PRO A 796 15.04 -23.99 -4.94
C PRO A 796 15.09 -23.37 -6.34
N LEU A 797 13.94 -23.08 -6.95
CA LEU A 797 13.88 -22.40 -8.25
C LEU A 797 14.51 -21.01 -8.17
N ILE A 798 14.19 -20.24 -7.12
CA ILE A 798 14.74 -18.89 -6.93
C ILE A 798 16.25 -18.95 -6.71
N ASP A 799 16.74 -19.90 -5.92
CA ASP A 799 18.18 -20.04 -5.67
C ASP A 799 18.98 -20.49 -6.88
N GLN A 800 18.35 -21.21 -7.80
CA GLN A 800 18.96 -21.64 -9.05
C GLN A 800 18.99 -20.53 -10.11
N ASN A 801 17.91 -19.74 -10.20
CA ASN A 801 17.72 -18.78 -11.29
C ASN A 801 18.18 -17.37 -10.94
N TYR A 802 18.31 -17.04 -9.65
CA TYR A 802 18.70 -15.72 -9.18
C TYR A 802 19.90 -15.79 -8.24
N ARG A 803 20.63 -14.68 -8.13
CA ARG A 803 21.75 -14.54 -7.17
C ARG A 803 21.20 -14.33 -5.75
N SER A 804 20.47 -15.30 -5.21
CA SER A 804 20.06 -15.31 -3.80
C SER A 804 21.18 -15.85 -2.90
N ILE A 805 21.07 -15.56 -1.60
CA ILE A 805 21.85 -16.21 -0.55
C ILE A 805 21.07 -17.42 -0.04
N ASP A 806 21.59 -18.62 -0.26
CA ASP A 806 20.94 -19.87 0.14
C ASP A 806 21.19 -20.22 1.62
N ASP A 807 20.59 -19.42 2.51
CA ASP A 807 20.62 -19.61 3.97
C ASP A 807 19.39 -18.95 4.62
N ALA A 808 18.76 -19.64 5.59
CA ALA A 808 17.56 -19.17 6.29
C ALA A 808 17.72 -17.78 6.92
N ARG A 809 18.93 -17.43 7.35
CA ARG A 809 19.25 -16.16 8.01
C ARG A 809 19.20 -14.94 7.09
N PHE A 810 19.04 -15.18 5.79
CA PHE A 810 18.92 -14.17 4.73
C PHE A 810 17.56 -14.24 4.01
N ARG A 811 16.60 -14.96 4.59
CA ARG A 811 15.26 -15.11 4.03
C ARG A 811 14.19 -14.69 5.02
N SER A 812 13.18 -14.00 4.50
CA SER A 812 12.00 -13.62 5.27
C SER A 812 10.71 -13.89 4.52
N THR A 813 9.64 -14.20 5.24
CA THR A 813 8.28 -14.17 4.73
C THR A 813 7.62 -12.83 5.06
N ALA A 814 6.75 -12.37 4.17
CA ALA A 814 5.95 -11.17 4.37
C ALA A 814 4.55 -11.36 3.79
N GLY A 815 3.56 -10.58 4.21
CA GLY A 815 2.27 -10.54 3.53
C GLY A 815 1.19 -9.84 4.31
N ALA A 816 0.06 -9.59 3.64
CA ALA A 816 -1.10 -8.94 4.22
C ALA A 816 -2.30 -9.90 4.32
N SER A 817 -3.16 -9.77 5.34
CA SER A 817 -4.39 -10.58 5.49
C SER A 817 -4.15 -12.10 5.47
N MET A 818 -4.72 -12.84 4.51
CA MET A 818 -4.40 -14.26 4.24
C MET A 818 -2.89 -14.48 4.07
N GLY A 819 -2.20 -13.58 3.37
CA GLY A 819 -0.76 -13.59 3.20
C GLY A 819 0.01 -13.26 4.47
N GLY A 820 -0.54 -12.44 5.37
CA GLY A 820 0.07 -12.14 6.67
C GLY A 820 -0.03 -13.32 7.64
N LEU A 821 -1.15 -14.05 7.59
CA LEU A 821 -1.23 -15.38 8.21
C LEU A 821 -0.22 -16.34 7.57
N GLY A 822 -0.18 -16.40 6.24
CA GLY A 822 0.76 -17.23 5.50
C GLY A 822 2.21 -16.94 5.89
N ALA A 823 2.58 -15.68 6.04
CA ALA A 823 3.93 -15.28 6.40
C ALA A 823 4.34 -15.87 7.75
N TYR A 824 3.48 -15.75 8.77
CA TYR A 824 3.75 -16.36 10.07
C TYR A 824 3.66 -17.89 10.05
N SER A 825 2.64 -18.46 9.44
CA SER A 825 2.44 -19.92 9.41
C SER A 825 3.58 -20.61 8.69
N VAL A 826 3.92 -20.16 7.48
CA VAL A 826 5.02 -20.70 6.68
C VAL A 826 6.36 -20.40 7.37
N GLY A 827 6.58 -19.18 7.85
CA GLY A 827 7.82 -18.81 8.54
C GLY A 827 8.09 -19.63 9.79
N LEU A 828 7.17 -19.63 10.76
CA LEU A 828 7.32 -20.33 12.04
C LEU A 828 7.35 -21.86 11.92
N ARG A 829 6.94 -22.45 10.80
CA ARG A 829 6.93 -23.90 10.61
C ARG A 829 8.10 -24.41 9.76
N ASN A 830 8.90 -23.48 9.21
CA ASN A 830 9.98 -23.79 8.29
C ASN A 830 11.25 -23.00 8.68
N PRO A 831 11.78 -23.21 9.90
CA PRO A 831 12.96 -22.49 10.42
C PRO A 831 14.23 -22.75 9.60
N ASP A 832 14.27 -23.88 8.88
CA ASP A 832 15.33 -24.23 7.93
C ASP A 832 15.38 -23.31 6.71
N TYR A 833 14.30 -22.55 6.44
CA TYR A 833 14.19 -21.65 5.30
C TYR A 833 14.03 -20.18 5.68
N PHE A 834 13.50 -19.85 6.86
CA PHE A 834 13.16 -18.47 7.21
C PHE A 834 13.60 -18.08 8.61
N THR A 835 14.02 -16.81 8.74
CA THR A 835 14.28 -16.16 10.03
C THR A 835 13.56 -14.81 10.15
N GLY A 836 13.19 -14.16 9.05
CA GLY A 836 12.38 -12.95 9.10
C GLY A 836 10.89 -13.21 8.85
N ILE A 837 10.01 -12.56 9.61
CA ILE A 837 8.56 -12.67 9.42
C ILE A 837 7.92 -11.29 9.55
N ALA A 838 7.19 -10.85 8.53
CA ALA A 838 6.40 -9.62 8.54
C ALA A 838 4.93 -9.88 8.21
N SER A 839 4.01 -9.31 8.99
CA SER A 839 2.56 -9.46 8.79
C SER A 839 1.84 -8.13 8.87
N PHE A 840 1.03 -7.84 7.85
CA PHE A 840 0.12 -6.72 7.82
C PHE A 840 -1.30 -7.24 8.03
N PHE A 841 -1.94 -6.89 9.14
CA PHE A 841 -3.29 -7.31 9.55
C PHE A 841 -3.56 -8.80 9.26
N GLY A 842 -2.62 -9.66 9.63
CA GLY A 842 -2.65 -11.09 9.31
C GLY A 842 -3.89 -11.79 9.84
N ALA A 843 -4.50 -12.64 9.02
CA ALA A 843 -5.71 -13.39 9.32
C ALA A 843 -5.47 -14.57 10.29
N PHE A 844 -4.80 -14.32 11.42
CA PHE A 844 -4.23 -15.34 12.31
C PHE A 844 -5.25 -16.38 12.77
N SER A 845 -6.50 -15.99 13.09
CA SER A 845 -7.58 -16.90 13.45
C SER A 845 -7.89 -18.00 12.41
N TYR A 846 -7.54 -17.78 11.14
CA TYR A 846 -7.83 -18.71 10.04
C TYR A 846 -6.71 -19.75 9.80
N GLY A 847 -5.60 -19.66 10.54
CA GLY A 847 -4.42 -20.53 10.37
C GLY A 847 -4.63 -22.00 10.70
N GLN A 848 -5.69 -22.37 11.43
CA GLN A 848 -5.87 -23.72 11.98
C GLN A 848 -4.61 -24.17 12.76
N ALA A 849 -3.98 -25.29 12.39
CA ALA A 849 -2.72 -25.74 12.99
C ALA A 849 -1.55 -24.76 12.75
N GLY A 850 -1.63 -23.94 11.69
CA GLY A 850 -0.71 -22.85 11.39
C GLY A 850 -1.04 -21.53 12.09
N ASN A 851 -1.97 -21.50 13.05
CA ASN A 851 -2.32 -20.28 13.76
C ASN A 851 -1.11 -19.78 14.59
N PRO A 852 -0.60 -18.54 14.33
CA PRO A 852 0.59 -18.02 15.00
C PRO A 852 0.45 -17.88 16.51
N VAL A 853 -0.74 -17.58 17.01
CA VAL A 853 -1.03 -17.50 18.46
C VAL A 853 -0.87 -18.88 19.09
N THR A 854 -1.39 -19.93 18.45
CA THR A 854 -1.29 -21.31 18.95
C THR A 854 0.15 -21.82 18.92
N ILE A 855 0.86 -21.62 17.80
CA ILE A 855 2.27 -22.02 17.67
C ILE A 855 3.10 -21.31 18.73
N SER A 856 2.98 -19.99 18.82
CA SER A 856 3.77 -19.18 19.75
C SER A 856 3.45 -19.47 21.21
N ALA A 857 2.23 -19.91 21.55
CA ALA A 857 1.91 -20.37 22.90
C ALA A 857 2.63 -21.68 23.26
N ASN A 858 2.79 -22.61 22.30
CA ASN A 858 3.34 -23.95 22.53
C ASN A 858 4.87 -24.02 22.40
N GLU A 859 5.47 -23.22 21.53
CA GLU A 859 6.92 -23.26 21.28
C GLU A 859 7.74 -22.52 22.34
N SER A 860 9.03 -22.83 22.46
CA SER A 860 9.92 -22.22 23.45
C SER A 860 10.25 -20.76 23.12
N SER A 861 10.64 -19.97 24.12
CA SER A 861 11.14 -18.61 23.89
C SER A 861 12.40 -18.61 23.02
N GLU A 862 13.29 -19.59 23.22
CA GLU A 862 14.51 -19.79 22.41
C GLU A 862 14.17 -20.00 20.92
N TYR A 863 13.17 -20.83 20.62
CA TYR A 863 12.72 -21.05 19.24
C TYR A 863 12.12 -19.77 18.63
N LEU A 864 11.29 -19.06 19.39
CA LEU A 864 10.67 -17.84 18.89
C LEU A 864 11.68 -16.72 18.66
N GLN A 865 12.72 -16.61 19.50
CA GLN A 865 13.79 -15.61 19.34
C GLN A 865 14.72 -15.89 18.14
N TYR A 866 14.68 -17.08 17.55
CA TYR A 866 15.39 -17.36 16.30
C TYR A 866 14.85 -16.52 15.13
N PHE A 867 13.61 -16.03 15.24
CA PHE A 867 12.98 -15.23 14.21
C PHE A 867 12.89 -13.74 14.58
N SER A 868 13.00 -12.87 13.58
CA SER A 868 12.60 -11.47 13.71
C SER A 868 11.11 -11.32 13.41
N HIS A 869 10.34 -10.80 14.36
CA HIS A 869 8.87 -10.68 14.27
C HIS A 869 8.43 -9.25 14.03
N TYR A 870 7.67 -9.02 12.96
CA TYR A 870 6.99 -7.75 12.69
C TYR A 870 5.52 -8.02 12.40
N PHE A 871 4.60 -7.43 13.17
CA PHE A 871 3.17 -7.58 12.89
C PHE A 871 2.37 -6.36 13.33
N ILE A 872 1.51 -5.87 12.45
CA ILE A 872 0.70 -4.66 12.68
C ILE A 872 -0.76 -4.93 12.32
N SER A 873 -1.71 -4.22 12.91
CA SER A 873 -3.12 -4.32 12.50
C SER A 873 -3.87 -3.02 12.73
N GLY A 874 -4.86 -2.78 11.88
CA GLY A 874 -5.79 -1.67 12.01
C GLY A 874 -6.81 -1.92 13.12
N ASN A 875 -7.10 -0.93 13.95
CA ASN A 875 -8.13 -1.02 14.99
C ASN A 875 -9.58 -1.06 14.43
N ARG A 876 -9.77 -0.74 13.14
CA ARG A 876 -11.05 -0.83 12.41
C ARG A 876 -11.04 -1.90 11.33
N ASP A 877 -10.12 -2.85 11.40
CA ASP A 877 -10.15 -4.01 10.54
C ASP A 877 -11.53 -4.71 10.65
N VAL A 878 -12.27 -4.76 9.55
CA VAL A 878 -13.65 -5.26 9.49
C VAL A 878 -13.76 -6.76 9.83
N TYR A 879 -12.66 -7.52 9.68
CA TYR A 879 -12.55 -8.92 10.10
C TYR A 879 -12.11 -9.05 11.57
N GLY A 880 -11.53 -7.97 12.11
CA GLY A 880 -11.13 -7.84 13.50
C GLY A 880 -9.86 -8.63 13.82
N PHE A 881 -8.92 -8.67 12.88
CA PHE A 881 -7.64 -9.39 13.03
C PHE A 881 -6.73 -8.81 14.11
N GLY A 882 -6.93 -7.55 14.49
CA GLY A 882 -6.27 -6.93 15.64
C GLY A 882 -6.42 -7.72 16.95
N ARG A 883 -7.48 -8.52 17.12
CA ARG A 883 -7.67 -9.35 18.33
C ARG A 883 -6.55 -10.36 18.54
N ASP A 884 -6.19 -11.08 17.47
CA ASP A 884 -5.18 -12.13 17.53
C ASP A 884 -3.78 -11.52 17.53
N ALA A 885 -3.60 -10.36 16.88
CA ALA A 885 -2.36 -9.59 16.96
C ALA A 885 -2.08 -9.13 18.40
N ILE A 886 -3.07 -8.57 19.11
CA ILE A 886 -2.95 -8.23 20.54
C ILE A 886 -2.57 -9.47 21.37
N GLN A 887 -3.22 -10.60 21.11
CA GLN A 887 -2.92 -11.82 21.84
C GLN A 887 -1.50 -12.36 21.56
N LEU A 888 -1.00 -12.21 20.33
CA LEU A 888 0.36 -12.60 19.96
C LEU A 888 1.40 -11.74 20.66
N ASP A 889 1.22 -10.41 20.70
CA ASP A 889 2.07 -9.50 21.47
C ASP A 889 2.12 -9.93 22.94
N GLN A 890 0.97 -10.15 23.59
CA GLN A 890 0.93 -10.61 24.97
C GLN A 890 1.73 -11.90 25.20
N ILE A 891 1.66 -12.87 24.27
CA ILE A 891 2.43 -14.12 24.36
C ILE A 891 3.93 -13.84 24.26
N PHE A 892 4.36 -13.04 23.29
CA PHE A 892 5.76 -12.68 23.10
C PHE A 892 6.32 -11.89 24.28
N ARG A 893 5.57 -10.92 24.82
CA ARG A 893 5.93 -10.18 26.03
C ARG A 893 6.12 -11.09 27.24
N ASN A 894 5.19 -12.02 27.46
CA ASN A 894 5.27 -12.98 28.56
C ASN A 894 6.43 -13.97 28.43
N LYS A 895 6.92 -14.19 27.21
CA LYS A 895 8.05 -15.09 26.90
C LYS A 895 9.37 -14.36 26.68
N ASP A 896 9.40 -13.04 26.84
CA ASP A 896 10.58 -12.20 26.56
C ASP A 896 11.13 -12.42 25.14
N VAL A 897 10.24 -12.40 24.15
CA VAL A 897 10.58 -12.52 22.72
C VAL A 897 10.61 -11.13 22.10
N ASP A 898 11.73 -10.75 21.48
CA ASP A 898 11.89 -9.48 20.76
C ASP A 898 10.99 -9.43 19.51
N HIS A 899 10.21 -8.37 19.38
CA HIS A 899 9.27 -8.20 18.27
C HIS A 899 8.86 -6.74 18.08
N HIS A 900 8.42 -6.41 16.87
CA HIS A 900 7.81 -5.13 16.54
C HIS A 900 6.31 -5.30 16.34
N TYR A 901 5.54 -4.54 17.09
CA TYR A 901 4.08 -4.62 17.08
C TYR A 901 3.46 -3.25 17.33
N PHE A 902 2.33 -2.99 16.67
CA PHE A 902 1.41 -1.94 17.06
C PHE A 902 0.00 -2.16 16.50
N ILE A 903 -0.97 -1.51 17.15
CA ILE A 903 -2.32 -1.30 16.65
C ILE A 903 -2.49 0.19 16.36
N GLU A 904 -2.82 0.52 15.13
CA GLU A 904 -3.00 1.91 14.69
C GLU A 904 -4.35 2.07 13.98
N ASN A 905 -4.76 3.32 13.79
CA ASN A 905 -5.93 3.66 13.01
C ASN A 905 -5.80 3.17 11.57
N GLY A 906 -6.73 2.30 11.16
CA GLY A 906 -6.81 1.80 9.81
C GLY A 906 -7.82 0.68 9.64
N GLU A 907 -8.20 0.46 8.40
CA GLU A 907 -9.14 -0.58 7.97
C GLU A 907 -8.39 -1.75 7.34
N HIS A 908 -9.12 -2.67 6.72
CA HIS A 908 -8.54 -3.84 6.06
C HIS A 908 -8.20 -3.54 4.60
N ASP A 909 -7.27 -2.61 4.38
CA ASP A 909 -6.95 -2.08 3.04
C ASP A 909 -5.45 -1.80 2.84
N SER A 910 -5.08 -1.48 1.59
CA SER A 910 -3.71 -1.12 1.23
C SER A 910 -3.26 0.21 1.82
N ALA A 911 -4.18 1.17 1.99
CA ALA A 911 -3.88 2.49 2.52
C ALA A 911 -3.32 2.41 3.96
N PHE A 912 -3.74 1.41 4.74
CA PHE A 912 -3.19 1.17 6.07
C PHE A 912 -1.75 0.67 6.04
N TYR A 913 -1.42 -0.38 5.29
CA TYR A 913 -0.13 -1.05 5.45
C TYR A 913 1.00 -0.41 4.64
N ILE A 914 0.69 0.25 3.53
CA ILE A 914 1.68 0.83 2.62
C ILE A 914 2.62 1.83 3.31
N PRO A 915 2.14 2.76 4.16
CA PRO A 915 3.01 3.64 4.94
C PRO A 915 4.04 2.90 5.81
N PHE A 916 3.76 1.66 6.20
CA PHE A 916 4.60 0.85 7.10
C PHE A 916 5.41 -0.23 6.36
N PHE A 917 5.26 -0.36 5.03
CA PHE A 917 5.94 -1.40 4.26
C PHE A 917 7.46 -1.31 4.38
N LYS A 918 8.05 -0.12 4.17
CA LYS A 918 9.49 0.08 4.30
C LYS A 918 10.00 -0.18 5.72
N GLN A 919 9.24 0.25 6.74
CA GLN A 919 9.57 -0.03 8.14
C GLN A 919 9.64 -1.54 8.41
N ALA A 920 8.66 -2.32 7.92
CA ALA A 920 8.66 -3.77 8.07
C ALA A 920 9.87 -4.43 7.38
N MET A 921 10.18 -4.02 6.15
CA MET A 921 11.32 -4.53 5.40
C MET A 921 12.67 -4.13 6.05
N ALA A 922 12.76 -2.91 6.59
CA ALA A 922 13.93 -2.44 7.31
C ALA A 922 14.13 -3.21 8.62
N TYR A 923 13.05 -3.48 9.35
CA TYR A 923 13.09 -4.22 10.61
C TYR A 923 13.59 -5.66 10.41
N THR A 924 12.96 -6.43 9.52
CA THR A 924 13.37 -7.82 9.26
C THR A 924 14.76 -7.89 8.63
N GLY A 925 15.05 -7.03 7.65
CA GLY A 925 16.37 -6.96 7.02
C GLY A 925 17.48 -6.49 7.97
N GLY A 926 17.17 -5.63 8.92
CA GLY A 926 18.12 -5.15 9.94
C GLY A 926 18.56 -6.24 10.92
N LYS A 927 17.72 -7.26 11.11
CA LYS A 927 17.93 -8.42 12.01
C LYS A 927 18.49 -9.65 11.28
N MET A 928 18.61 -9.63 9.96
CA MET A 928 19.30 -10.68 9.20
C MET A 928 20.75 -10.82 9.65
N TYR A 929 21.30 -12.03 9.50
CA TYR A 929 22.68 -12.32 9.87
C TYR A 929 23.66 -11.48 9.05
N LYS A 930 24.69 -10.95 9.70
CA LYS A 930 25.72 -10.11 9.08
C LYS A 930 27.09 -10.75 9.30
N PRO A 931 27.62 -11.47 8.30
CA PRO A 931 28.99 -11.95 8.34
C PRO A 931 29.97 -10.80 8.56
N ASN A 932 31.03 -11.07 9.31
CA ASN A 932 32.13 -10.11 9.43
C ASN A 932 33.06 -10.22 8.20
N ALA A 933 33.99 -9.27 8.06
CA ALA A 933 34.90 -9.21 6.91
C ALA A 933 35.86 -10.41 6.80
N ASP A 934 36.08 -11.17 7.88
CA ASP A 934 37.00 -12.31 7.91
C ASP A 934 36.40 -13.54 7.19
N ILE A 935 35.10 -13.54 6.84
CA ILE A 935 34.44 -14.66 6.15
C ILE A 935 35.13 -15.03 4.84
N ALA A 936 35.70 -14.06 4.12
CA ALA A 936 36.43 -14.31 2.88
C ALA A 936 37.66 -15.21 3.09
N SER A 937 38.24 -15.22 4.29
CA SER A 937 39.41 -16.06 4.62
C SER A 937 39.06 -17.52 4.95
N VAL A 938 37.78 -17.82 5.12
CA VAL A 938 37.29 -19.17 5.45
C VAL A 938 37.47 -20.13 4.28
N LEU A 939 37.30 -19.62 3.06
CA LEU A 939 37.56 -20.35 1.83
C LEU A 939 38.95 -20.01 1.31
N SER A 940 39.69 -21.05 0.91
CA SER A 940 40.93 -20.91 0.17
C SER A 940 41.03 -22.05 -0.84
N GLY A 941 41.75 -21.85 -1.92
CA GLY A 941 41.90 -22.89 -2.92
C GLY A 941 42.38 -22.32 -4.23
N SER A 942 42.65 -23.22 -5.16
CA SER A 942 42.97 -22.86 -6.54
C SER A 942 42.30 -23.87 -7.45
N VAL A 943 41.70 -23.38 -8.53
CA VAL A 943 41.13 -24.22 -9.58
C VAL A 943 42.04 -24.25 -10.79
N LYS A 944 41.78 -25.19 -11.70
CA LYS A 944 42.39 -25.29 -13.02
C LYS A 944 41.30 -25.21 -14.07
N ALA A 945 41.58 -24.51 -15.16
CA ALA A 945 40.72 -24.46 -16.33
C ALA A 945 41.26 -25.37 -17.44
N GLY A 946 40.40 -26.19 -18.03
CA GLY A 946 40.66 -26.96 -19.24
C GLY A 946 39.70 -26.52 -20.34
N VAL A 947 40.21 -26.37 -21.56
CA VAL A 947 39.40 -26.02 -22.73
C VAL A 947 38.62 -27.24 -23.22
N MET A 948 37.35 -27.03 -23.54
CA MET A 948 36.47 -27.98 -24.23
C MET A 948 36.16 -27.44 -25.63
N GLU A 949 35.58 -28.27 -26.51
CA GLU A 949 35.29 -27.91 -27.91
C GLU A 949 34.47 -26.61 -28.06
N GLN A 950 33.58 -26.31 -27.11
CA GLN A 950 32.76 -25.09 -27.09
C GLN A 950 32.61 -24.53 -25.66
N GLY A 951 33.66 -24.60 -24.85
CA GLY A 951 33.54 -24.24 -23.44
C GLY A 951 34.78 -24.45 -22.60
N VAL A 952 34.58 -24.41 -21.29
CA VAL A 952 35.64 -24.58 -20.29
C VAL A 952 35.16 -25.50 -19.18
N SER A 953 36.03 -26.44 -18.80
CA SER A 953 35.87 -27.28 -17.62
C SER A 953 36.77 -26.78 -16.50
N ILE A 954 36.18 -26.50 -15.34
CA ILE A 954 36.88 -26.09 -14.14
C ILE A 954 36.98 -27.28 -13.19
N THR A 955 38.19 -27.60 -12.74
CA THR A 955 38.42 -28.62 -11.70
C THR A 955 39.34 -28.10 -10.62
N GLY A 956 39.09 -28.46 -9.37
CA GLY A 956 39.98 -28.07 -8.27
C GLY A 956 39.49 -28.53 -6.91
N THR A 957 40.17 -28.06 -5.88
CA THR A 957 39.80 -28.33 -4.49
C THR A 957 39.72 -27.01 -3.74
N ILE A 958 38.58 -26.77 -3.09
CA ILE A 958 38.38 -25.64 -2.16
C ILE A 958 38.57 -26.17 -0.75
N ARG A 959 39.47 -25.55 0.00
CA ARG A 959 39.67 -25.81 1.44
C ARG A 959 38.81 -24.85 2.25
N VAL A 960 38.04 -25.43 3.17
CA VAL A 960 37.27 -24.73 4.19
C VAL A 960 37.99 -24.88 5.51
N ASN A 961 38.42 -23.77 6.11
CA ASN A 961 39.16 -23.79 7.37
C ASN A 961 38.23 -23.95 8.60
N ASP A 962 38.81 -24.00 9.80
CA ASP A 962 38.06 -24.19 11.05
C ASP A 962 37.17 -23.00 11.46
N ASP A 963 37.41 -21.81 10.91
CA ASP A 963 36.67 -20.59 11.25
C ASP A 963 35.23 -20.63 10.72
N ILE A 964 34.91 -21.54 9.78
CA ILE A 964 33.54 -21.81 9.31
C ILE A 964 32.56 -22.06 10.47
N LYS A 965 33.03 -22.60 11.60
CA LYS A 965 32.21 -22.86 12.80
C LYS A 965 31.54 -21.60 13.34
N ALA A 966 32.16 -20.43 13.19
CA ALA A 966 31.58 -19.15 13.62
C ALA A 966 30.41 -18.67 12.73
N TYR A 967 30.29 -19.24 11.52
CA TYR A 967 29.27 -18.88 10.53
C TYR A 967 28.18 -19.93 10.39
N MET A 968 28.34 -21.11 10.99
CA MET A 968 27.33 -22.17 10.97
C MET A 968 26.06 -21.72 11.67
N ASN A 969 24.91 -22.02 11.05
CA ASN A 969 23.62 -21.74 11.63
C ASN A 969 23.28 -22.80 12.69
N HIS A 970 22.67 -22.35 13.78
CA HIS A 970 22.13 -23.22 14.81
C HIS A 970 20.63 -22.93 14.99
N ILE A 971 19.80 -23.88 14.57
CA ILE A 971 18.35 -23.76 14.68
C ILE A 971 17.90 -24.38 16.00
N PRO A 972 17.21 -23.63 16.88
CA PRO A 972 16.71 -24.19 18.14
C PRO A 972 15.77 -25.38 17.91
N ALA A 973 15.78 -26.33 18.84
CA ALA A 973 14.96 -27.53 18.71
C ALA A 973 13.46 -27.20 18.88
N SER A 974 12.65 -27.67 17.94
CA SER A 974 11.19 -27.53 17.91
C SER A 974 10.57 -28.73 17.19
N SER A 975 9.24 -28.86 17.28
CA SER A 975 8.48 -29.80 16.44
C SER A 975 8.59 -29.50 14.94
N TYR A 976 9.03 -28.30 14.57
CA TYR A 976 9.20 -27.83 13.19
C TYR A 976 10.65 -27.84 12.69
N THR A 977 11.64 -28.08 13.56
CA THR A 977 13.06 -28.06 13.17
C THR A 977 13.44 -29.37 12.49
N VAL A 978 13.80 -29.34 11.20
CA VAL A 978 14.26 -30.53 10.48
C VAL A 978 15.71 -30.84 10.82
N ASN A 979 16.59 -29.83 10.79
CA ASN A 979 18.00 -30.00 11.15
C ASN A 979 18.48 -28.84 12.03
N THR A 980 18.96 -29.15 13.24
CA THR A 980 19.48 -28.13 14.17
C THR A 980 20.80 -27.49 13.72
N ASN A 981 21.52 -28.12 12.78
CA ASN A 981 22.78 -27.62 12.24
C ASN A 981 22.82 -27.84 10.72
N PRO A 982 22.08 -27.02 9.94
CA PRO A 982 22.06 -27.14 8.49
C PRO A 982 23.44 -26.88 7.88
N ALA A 983 23.72 -27.52 6.76
CA ALA A 983 24.94 -27.28 6.00
C ALA A 983 24.88 -25.89 5.33
N ILE A 984 26.03 -25.21 5.24
CA ILE A 984 26.14 -23.97 4.47
C ILE A 984 26.35 -24.32 3.01
N LYS A 985 25.65 -23.61 2.12
CA LYS A 985 25.75 -23.76 0.68
C LYS A 985 26.91 -22.93 0.14
N VAL A 986 27.71 -23.53 -0.73
CA VAL A 986 28.88 -22.91 -1.36
C VAL A 986 28.69 -22.96 -2.87
N PRO A 987 28.04 -21.96 -3.48
CA PRO A 987 27.92 -21.87 -4.92
C PRO A 987 29.27 -21.54 -5.55
N VAL A 988 29.71 -22.31 -6.53
CA VAL A 988 30.89 -22.04 -7.34
C VAL A 988 30.43 -21.61 -8.71
N THR A 989 30.62 -20.33 -9.02
CA THR A 989 30.21 -19.73 -10.28
C THR A 989 31.42 -19.54 -11.18
N VAL A 990 31.28 -20.00 -12.43
CA VAL A 990 32.24 -19.80 -13.51
C VAL A 990 31.64 -18.79 -14.47
N TYR A 991 32.34 -17.69 -14.71
CA TYR A 991 31.98 -16.65 -15.67
C TYR A 991 32.95 -16.70 -16.85
N ILE A 992 32.41 -16.65 -18.07
CA ILE A 992 33.18 -16.47 -19.30
C ILE A 992 32.92 -15.06 -19.80
N GLU A 993 33.97 -14.26 -19.91
CA GLU A 993 33.92 -12.90 -20.43
C GLU A 993 34.73 -12.80 -21.73
N GLN A 994 34.15 -12.17 -22.77
CA GLN A 994 34.83 -11.91 -24.03
C GLN A 994 34.40 -10.55 -24.55
N ASN A 995 35.36 -9.76 -25.07
CA ASN A 995 35.11 -8.41 -25.59
C ASN A 995 34.41 -7.46 -24.58
N GLY A 996 34.66 -7.65 -23.28
CA GLY A 996 34.09 -6.83 -22.21
C GLY A 996 32.65 -7.18 -21.82
N LYS A 997 32.11 -8.30 -22.30
CA LYS A 997 30.75 -8.79 -21.97
C LYS A 997 30.80 -10.16 -21.32
N ARG A 998 29.81 -10.46 -20.47
CA ARG A 998 29.60 -11.82 -19.97
C ARG A 998 28.92 -12.67 -21.06
N ILE A 999 29.63 -13.66 -21.56
CA ILE A 999 29.16 -14.53 -22.65
C ILE A 999 28.43 -15.77 -22.13
N ALA A 1000 28.84 -16.28 -20.98
CA ALA A 1000 28.22 -17.43 -20.35
C ALA A 1000 28.53 -17.48 -18.87
N SER A 1001 27.67 -18.15 -18.11
CA SER A 1001 27.97 -18.53 -16.74
C SER A 1001 27.30 -19.84 -16.36
N ASN A 1002 27.93 -20.62 -15.48
CA ASN A 1002 27.30 -21.74 -14.79
C ASN A 1002 27.63 -21.67 -13.30
N THR A 1003 26.69 -22.08 -12.45
CA THR A 1003 26.90 -22.18 -11.00
C THR A 1003 26.63 -23.60 -10.54
N GLU A 1004 27.61 -24.21 -9.89
CA GLU A 1004 27.48 -25.51 -9.23
C GLU A 1004 27.39 -25.32 -7.72
N TYR A 1005 26.49 -26.04 -7.05
CA TYR A 1005 26.21 -25.85 -5.62
C TYR A 1005 26.82 -26.96 -4.78
N TYR A 1006 27.72 -26.60 -3.86
CA TYR A 1006 28.30 -27.51 -2.87
C TYR A 1006 27.73 -27.25 -1.48
N SER A 1007 28.03 -28.10 -0.51
CA SER A 1007 27.56 -27.94 0.87
C SER A 1007 28.63 -28.35 1.87
N VAL A 1008 28.74 -27.61 2.97
CA VAL A 1008 29.71 -27.87 4.04
C VAL A 1008 29.04 -27.94 5.41
N THR A 1009 29.45 -28.92 6.20
CA THR A 1009 29.00 -29.11 7.59
C THR A 1009 30.11 -28.77 8.60
N GLY A 1010 31.24 -28.26 8.13
CA GLY A 1010 32.42 -27.95 8.94
C GLY A 1010 33.67 -27.78 8.07
N ALA A 1011 34.83 -27.72 8.72
CA ALA A 1011 36.12 -27.63 8.04
C ALA A 1011 36.40 -28.89 7.21
N GLY A 1012 37.06 -28.71 6.07
CA GLY A 1012 37.35 -29.81 5.16
C GLY A 1012 37.83 -29.35 3.78
N GLU A 1013 37.77 -30.27 2.83
CA GLU A 1013 38.08 -30.02 1.43
C GLU A 1013 36.86 -30.39 0.58
N LEU A 1014 36.58 -29.56 -0.43
CA LEU A 1014 35.53 -29.74 -1.42
C LEU A 1014 36.20 -29.92 -2.78
N ASP A 1015 36.01 -31.09 -3.39
CA ASP A 1015 36.38 -31.27 -4.79
C ASP A 1015 35.30 -30.64 -5.67
N VAL A 1016 35.71 -29.68 -6.48
CA VAL A 1016 34.83 -28.89 -7.33
C VAL A 1016 35.08 -29.18 -8.80
N HIS A 1017 33.98 -29.25 -9.54
CA HIS A 1017 33.91 -29.50 -10.96
C HIS A 1017 32.75 -28.69 -11.54
N ALA A 1018 33.03 -27.76 -12.45
CA ALA A 1018 32.02 -26.95 -13.09
C ALA A 1018 32.34 -26.77 -14.57
N ASP A 1019 31.40 -27.14 -15.43
CA ASP A 1019 31.53 -26.98 -16.87
C ASP A 1019 30.67 -25.81 -17.34
N VAL A 1020 31.20 -25.01 -18.26
CA VAL A 1020 30.45 -23.98 -18.98
C VAL A 1020 30.61 -24.23 -20.47
N VAL A 1021 29.50 -24.43 -21.16
CA VAL A 1021 29.45 -24.58 -22.62
C VAL A 1021 28.65 -23.43 -23.19
N SER A 1022 29.19 -22.74 -24.19
CA SER A 1022 28.49 -21.68 -24.89
C SER A 1022 28.95 -21.58 -26.35
N ALA A 1023 27.97 -21.55 -27.25
CA ALA A 1023 28.19 -21.31 -28.67
C ALA A 1023 28.56 -19.85 -28.99
N ASP A 1024 28.43 -18.94 -28.01
CA ASP A 1024 28.74 -17.52 -28.17
C ASP A 1024 30.23 -17.20 -27.98
N ILE A 1025 31.06 -18.19 -27.61
CA ILE A 1025 32.51 -18.03 -27.51
C ILE A 1025 33.07 -17.97 -28.93
N ASP A 1026 33.69 -16.85 -29.31
CA ASP A 1026 34.44 -16.75 -30.56
C ASP A 1026 35.72 -17.60 -30.46
N PRO A 1027 35.85 -18.70 -31.23
CA PRO A 1027 37.03 -19.56 -31.16
C PRO A 1027 38.31 -18.89 -31.65
N ALA A 1028 38.21 -17.83 -32.45
CA ALA A 1028 39.36 -17.13 -33.02
C ALA A 1028 39.96 -16.06 -32.09
N SER A 1029 39.31 -15.79 -30.95
CA SER A 1029 39.68 -14.72 -30.03
C SER A 1029 39.93 -15.26 -28.62
N SER A 1030 40.78 -14.57 -27.84
CA SER A 1030 40.96 -14.91 -26.43
C SER A 1030 39.73 -14.53 -25.60
N PHE A 1031 39.53 -15.20 -24.47
CA PHE A 1031 38.48 -14.90 -23.51
C PHE A 1031 38.98 -15.12 -22.07
N THR A 1032 38.36 -14.40 -21.14
CA THR A 1032 38.66 -14.47 -19.71
C THR A 1032 37.70 -15.42 -19.03
N VAL A 1033 38.21 -16.31 -18.19
CA VAL A 1033 37.42 -17.15 -17.28
C VAL A 1033 37.66 -16.71 -15.86
N LYS A 1034 36.61 -16.31 -15.15
CA LYS A 1034 36.65 -16.00 -13.71
C LYS A 1034 35.91 -17.08 -12.95
N VAL A 1035 36.49 -17.56 -11.85
CA VAL A 1035 35.87 -18.55 -10.98
C VAL A 1035 35.77 -17.98 -9.57
N ALA A 1036 34.56 -17.94 -9.04
CA ALA A 1036 34.30 -17.46 -7.68
C ALA A 1036 33.49 -18.49 -6.88
N ALA A 1037 33.79 -18.62 -5.59
CA ALA A 1037 32.96 -19.35 -4.64
C ALA A 1037 32.25 -18.38 -3.70
N GLY A 1038 30.93 -18.50 -3.61
CA GLY A 1038 30.13 -17.78 -2.63
C GLY A 1038 30.16 -18.47 -1.27
N LEU A 1039 30.22 -17.67 -0.21
CA LEU A 1039 29.96 -18.09 1.16
C LEU A 1039 29.07 -17.03 1.81
N LEU A 1040 27.80 -17.37 2.03
CA LEU A 1040 26.76 -16.43 2.46
C LEU A 1040 26.67 -15.21 1.51
N ASP A 1041 26.97 -14.01 1.99
CA ASP A 1041 26.90 -12.76 1.23
C ASP A 1041 28.23 -12.37 0.54
N THR A 1042 29.27 -13.20 0.68
CA THR A 1042 30.63 -12.89 0.23
C THR A 1042 31.07 -13.83 -0.88
N ASN A 1043 31.66 -13.29 -1.95
CA ASN A 1043 32.31 -14.07 -3.01
C ASN A 1043 33.83 -14.07 -2.84
N VAL A 1044 34.45 -15.24 -2.97
CA VAL A 1044 35.90 -15.45 -2.93
C VAL A 1044 36.37 -15.90 -4.31
N GLU A 1045 37.27 -15.12 -4.91
CA GLU A 1045 37.87 -15.47 -6.20
C GLU A 1045 38.81 -16.68 -6.04
N LEU A 1046 38.59 -17.72 -6.85
CA LEU A 1046 39.40 -18.95 -6.86
C LEU A 1046 40.42 -18.99 -7.99
N GLY A 1047 40.22 -18.15 -9.02
CA GLY A 1047 41.13 -18.01 -10.14
C GLY A 1047 40.56 -17.20 -11.29
N GLN A 1048 41.47 -16.61 -12.04
CA GLN A 1048 41.20 -15.93 -13.31
C GLN A 1048 42.18 -16.47 -14.37
N PHE A 1049 41.66 -16.81 -15.55
CA PHE A 1049 42.41 -17.42 -16.64
C PHE A 1049 42.14 -16.69 -17.96
N GLU A 1050 43.18 -16.52 -18.78
CA GLU A 1050 43.05 -16.08 -20.18
C GLU A 1050 43.26 -17.30 -21.08
N LEU A 1051 42.26 -17.64 -21.90
CA LEU A 1051 42.25 -18.84 -22.73
C LEU A 1051 41.92 -18.52 -24.20
N THR A 1052 42.20 -19.47 -25.08
CA THR A 1052 41.84 -19.47 -26.51
C THR A 1052 41.38 -20.88 -26.88
N LEU A 1053 40.31 -21.06 -27.67
CA LEU A 1053 39.82 -22.39 -28.03
C LEU A 1053 40.78 -23.19 -28.94
N GLU A 1054 41.75 -22.54 -29.57
CA GLU A 1054 42.73 -23.17 -30.48
C GLU A 1054 43.96 -23.82 -29.80
N ASN A 1055 44.11 -23.71 -28.47
CA ASN A 1055 45.17 -24.35 -27.67
C ASN A 1055 44.59 -25.02 -26.42
#